data_AF-A0A944MWZ1-F1
#
_entry.id   AF-A0A944MWZ1-F1
#
_cell.length_a   1.000
_cell.length_b   1.000
_cell.length_c   1.000
_cell.angle_alpha   90.00
_cell.angle_beta   90.00
_cell.angle_gamma   90.00
#
_symmetry.space_group_name_H-M   'P 1'
#
loop_
_entity.id
_entity.type
_entity.pdbx_description
1 polymer ?
#
loop_
_entity_poly.entity_id
_entity_poly.type
_entity_poly.pdbx_seq_one_letter_code
_entity_poly.pdbx_strand_id
1 'polypeptide(L)'
;MSTKESPRIERIYVINLNRQPARWAEMQQELRHVLDWSGVELWNLTERYAAVDANHFMQEPLKDADIDPIYTLGDQLFVEPQPLALPTRLELNSPIQMSQPEIAVARSHIGIWRQVAASNLEYVLVLEDDVWFRSGFAPHLDQAWGEIETEGDRKSNFDILYLSYEEVKHGTPKTFLSSNVFRPVRGLWHLSGYVISREGAKKLLRLLPCRGPVDLWINHQFGVLDVRATRLFIISQRLDVSSTNSYSILPALTKIGAITSEGASLFHVRPSERPVFAFGSGDSGLSSLAMALSMLGYRCCSDLQELPCPELEMLLAGVGDRVFDAYVNIRSLSGEARALRKRYPQAKFIITSSNTGVTDDNHLRILDDLNGADIAVLHLEASNKWQVVCEHLRCAPPTCSFPELSDLGQRQLLCRTIEADAALSCETPKRDKSPWVVEPRQWWRGIHSVPTKGGPAITATPVSVNDCLKFLDTSRWLPRDDTFTDNLALFRPSNIEFRSGLGAALSIRRESLGVREYSAASLTSCDQYLFGRFEAIIKASKVPGVVTGFFLHRDSPRQEIDIEIAGNRSDRLLVNVFYNPGGEGAKFDYGYRGAASYINLGFDASESYHGYAIEWWPCEIRWFVDNRLVHRRFDWEPTPVPHLPMALHVNAWPSRSKELAGRLVSRRLPTTTFIRSITLEANRHQRLLPL
;
A
#
# COMPACT_ATOMS: atom_id res chain seq x y z
N MET A 1 -46.24 -42.54 -8.30
CA MET A 1 -44.95 -42.52 -7.59
C MET A 1 -44.06 -41.53 -8.32
N SER A 2 -43.84 -40.34 -7.75
CA SER A 2 -42.92 -39.35 -8.32
C SER A 2 -41.50 -39.86 -8.10
N THR A 3 -40.78 -40.18 -9.16
CA THR A 3 -39.33 -40.37 -9.11
C THR A 3 -38.72 -39.05 -8.65
N LYS A 4 -38.24 -38.99 -7.41
CA LYS A 4 -37.45 -37.84 -6.93
C LYS A 4 -36.17 -37.84 -7.78
N GLU A 5 -35.98 -36.83 -8.62
CA GLU A 5 -34.69 -36.60 -9.28
C GLU A 5 -33.61 -36.47 -8.21
N SER A 6 -32.44 -37.07 -8.43
CA SER A 6 -31.29 -36.87 -7.54
C SER A 6 -30.87 -35.40 -7.53
N PRO A 7 -30.47 -34.84 -6.38
CA PRO A 7 -30.05 -33.44 -6.30
C PRO A 7 -28.84 -33.20 -7.20
N ARG A 8 -28.90 -32.13 -8.00
CA ARG A 8 -27.87 -31.74 -8.97
C ARG A 8 -27.60 -30.25 -8.89
N ILE A 9 -26.48 -29.82 -9.46
CA ILE A 9 -26.22 -28.40 -9.69
C ILE A 9 -27.09 -27.94 -10.86
N GLU A 10 -27.97 -26.98 -10.62
CA GLU A 10 -28.98 -26.54 -11.62
C GLU A 10 -28.58 -25.25 -12.34
N ARG A 11 -27.62 -24.51 -11.78
CA ARG A 11 -27.13 -23.24 -12.31
C ARG A 11 -25.71 -22.99 -11.83
N ILE A 12 -24.93 -22.31 -12.66
CA ILE A 12 -23.61 -21.79 -12.34
C ILE A 12 -23.68 -20.26 -12.44
N TYR A 13 -23.33 -19.55 -11.37
CA TYR A 13 -23.11 -18.10 -11.43
C TYR A 13 -21.63 -17.80 -11.41
N VAL A 14 -21.18 -16.96 -12.35
CA VAL A 14 -19.80 -16.46 -12.37
C VAL A 14 -19.82 -14.98 -12.03
N ILE A 15 -19.14 -14.62 -10.94
CA ILE A 15 -18.91 -13.23 -10.51
C ILE A 15 -17.84 -12.63 -11.41
N ASN A 16 -18.22 -11.65 -12.24
CA ASN A 16 -17.30 -10.98 -13.14
C ASN A 16 -17.56 -9.47 -13.19
N LEU A 17 -16.49 -8.67 -13.15
CA LEU A 17 -16.58 -7.22 -13.27
C LEU A 17 -16.91 -6.81 -14.72
N ASN A 18 -17.79 -5.82 -14.90
CA ASN A 18 -18.15 -5.29 -16.23
C ASN A 18 -16.94 -4.73 -17.01
N ARG A 19 -15.95 -4.20 -16.30
CA ARG A 19 -14.69 -3.71 -16.89
C ARG A 19 -13.68 -4.80 -17.26
N GLN A 20 -13.97 -6.08 -16.96
CA GLN A 20 -13.07 -7.23 -17.24
C GLN A 20 -13.68 -8.21 -18.26
N PRO A 21 -13.99 -7.77 -19.50
CA PRO A 21 -14.58 -8.65 -20.51
C PRO A 21 -13.62 -9.75 -20.99
N ALA A 22 -12.30 -9.54 -20.89
CA ALA A 22 -11.30 -10.54 -21.25
C ALA A 22 -11.37 -11.76 -20.33
N ARG A 23 -11.45 -11.56 -19.01
CA ARG A 23 -11.61 -12.64 -18.03
C ARG A 23 -12.90 -13.44 -18.26
N TRP A 24 -13.98 -12.75 -18.62
CA TRP A 24 -15.23 -13.40 -18.99
C TRP A 24 -15.08 -14.32 -20.21
N ALA A 25 -14.38 -13.87 -21.25
CA ALA A 25 -14.12 -14.68 -22.44
C ALA A 25 -13.25 -15.91 -22.13
N GLU A 26 -12.29 -15.79 -21.22
CA GLU A 26 -11.47 -16.90 -20.75
C GLU A 26 -12.29 -17.91 -19.93
N MET A 27 -13.12 -17.43 -19.00
CA MET A 27 -14.03 -18.29 -18.23
C MET A 27 -15.01 -19.03 -19.15
N GLN A 28 -15.48 -18.37 -20.21
CA GLN A 28 -16.32 -19.00 -21.22
C GLN A 28 -15.62 -20.16 -21.92
N GLN A 29 -14.35 -20.01 -22.28
CA GLN A 29 -13.57 -21.11 -22.88
C GLN A 29 -13.42 -22.26 -21.88
N GLU A 30 -13.03 -21.94 -20.65
CA GLU A 30 -12.81 -22.91 -19.58
C GLU A 30 -14.08 -23.76 -19.30
N LEU A 31 -15.25 -23.12 -19.18
CA LEU A 31 -16.52 -23.82 -18.92
C LEU A 31 -17.03 -24.66 -20.09
N ARG A 32 -16.59 -24.38 -21.33
CA ARG A 32 -16.90 -25.22 -22.49
C ARG A 32 -16.07 -26.49 -22.53
N HIS A 33 -14.90 -26.51 -21.87
CA HIS A 33 -14.04 -27.68 -21.80
C HIS A 33 -14.48 -28.69 -20.73
N VAL A 34 -15.42 -28.32 -19.86
CA VAL A 34 -15.94 -29.19 -18.80
C VAL A 34 -17.34 -29.67 -19.17
N LEU A 35 -17.53 -30.98 -19.13
CA LEU A 35 -18.80 -31.64 -19.42
C LEU A 35 -19.42 -32.18 -18.12
N ASP A 36 -20.74 -32.15 -18.03
CA ASP A 36 -21.50 -32.87 -17.00
C ASP A 36 -21.59 -34.38 -17.28
N TRP A 37 -22.20 -35.13 -16.36
CA TRP A 37 -22.38 -36.58 -16.49
C TRP A 37 -23.20 -37.01 -17.72
N SER A 38 -23.98 -36.10 -18.31
CA SER A 38 -24.78 -36.34 -19.52
C SER A 38 -24.05 -35.94 -20.81
N GLY A 39 -22.83 -35.39 -20.71
CA GLY A 39 -22.02 -34.94 -21.83
C GLY A 39 -22.32 -33.51 -22.29
N VAL A 40 -23.04 -32.72 -21.49
CA VAL A 40 -23.38 -31.32 -21.82
C VAL A 40 -22.35 -30.36 -21.22
N GLU A 41 -21.95 -29.34 -21.99
CA GLU A 41 -21.03 -28.29 -21.53
C GLU A 41 -21.59 -27.52 -20.33
N LEU A 42 -20.78 -27.33 -19.29
CA LEU A 42 -21.16 -26.53 -18.11
C LEU A 42 -21.50 -25.08 -18.48
N TRP A 43 -20.95 -24.58 -19.58
CA TRP A 43 -21.30 -23.27 -20.15
C TRP A 43 -22.82 -23.10 -20.34
N ASN A 44 -23.54 -24.16 -20.71
CA ASN A 44 -24.99 -24.08 -20.93
C ASN A 44 -25.80 -23.86 -19.64
N LEU A 45 -25.19 -24.15 -18.48
CA LEU A 45 -25.76 -23.89 -17.16
C LEU A 45 -25.23 -22.58 -16.55
N THR A 46 -24.45 -21.80 -17.29
CA THR A 46 -23.75 -20.63 -16.74
C THR A 46 -24.50 -19.33 -16.98
N GLU A 47 -24.59 -18.52 -15.93
CA GLU A 47 -25.08 -17.16 -15.97
C GLU A 47 -24.04 -16.21 -15.39
N ARG A 48 -23.78 -15.12 -16.12
CA ARG A 48 -22.87 -14.08 -15.66
C ARG A 48 -23.54 -13.23 -14.59
N TYR A 49 -22.91 -13.11 -13.44
CA TYR A 49 -23.29 -12.16 -12.39
C TYR A 49 -22.39 -10.93 -12.47
N ALA A 50 -22.99 -9.75 -12.67
CA ALA A 50 -22.24 -8.50 -12.69
C ALA A 50 -21.76 -8.16 -11.27
N ALA A 51 -20.45 -8.32 -11.03
CA ALA A 51 -19.84 -8.06 -9.75
C ALA A 51 -19.98 -6.58 -9.35
N VAL A 52 -20.09 -6.32 -8.05
CA VAL A 52 -19.98 -4.98 -7.50
C VAL A 52 -18.56 -4.48 -7.72
N ASP A 53 -18.43 -3.29 -8.28
CA ASP A 53 -17.14 -2.68 -8.59
C ASP A 53 -16.75 -1.70 -7.49
N ALA A 54 -15.62 -1.97 -6.82
CA ALA A 54 -15.06 -1.10 -5.79
C ALA A 54 -14.79 0.33 -6.28
N ASN A 55 -14.52 0.54 -7.57
CA ASN A 55 -14.25 1.87 -8.13
C ASN A 55 -15.51 2.77 -8.17
N HIS A 56 -16.70 2.21 -7.96
CA HIS A 56 -17.92 3.00 -7.84
C HIS A 56 -18.15 3.55 -6.42
N PHE A 57 -17.30 3.18 -5.44
CA PHE A 57 -17.40 3.72 -4.09
C PHE A 57 -16.76 5.11 -4.03
N MET A 58 -17.61 6.15 -3.95
CA MET A 58 -17.16 7.54 -3.81
C MET A 58 -16.57 7.84 -2.43
N GLN A 59 -16.96 7.06 -1.41
CA GLN A 59 -16.50 7.14 -0.02
C GLN A 59 -16.39 5.73 0.54
N GLU A 60 -15.67 5.55 1.66
CA GLU A 60 -15.64 4.26 2.34
C GLU A 60 -17.04 3.84 2.78
N PRO A 61 -17.54 2.67 2.37
CA PRO A 61 -18.86 2.22 2.75
C PRO A 61 -18.96 2.06 4.27
N LEU A 62 -19.91 2.76 4.87
CA LEU A 62 -20.25 2.60 6.29
C LEU A 62 -20.99 1.27 6.52
N LYS A 63 -21.06 0.87 7.79
CA LYS A 63 -21.85 -0.27 8.22
C LYS A 63 -23.31 -0.12 7.76
N ASP A 64 -23.85 -1.18 7.17
CA ASP A 64 -25.26 -1.28 6.79
C ASP A 64 -25.85 -2.64 7.19
N ALA A 65 -27.01 -2.99 6.63
CA ALA A 65 -27.67 -4.26 6.92
C ALA A 65 -26.90 -5.49 6.38
N ASP A 66 -26.03 -5.29 5.40
CA ASP A 66 -25.33 -6.36 4.68
C ASP A 66 -23.90 -6.51 5.14
N ILE A 67 -23.20 -5.40 5.39
CA ILE A 67 -21.77 -5.36 5.65
C ILE A 67 -21.50 -4.58 6.93
N ASP A 68 -20.64 -5.15 7.77
CA ASP A 68 -19.94 -4.44 8.84
C ASP A 68 -18.45 -4.39 8.44
N PRO A 69 -17.94 -3.22 7.97
CA PRO A 69 -16.60 -3.12 7.41
C PRO A 69 -15.50 -3.23 8.47
N ILE A 70 -15.85 -3.30 9.76
CA ILE A 70 -14.90 -3.35 10.87
C ILE A 70 -14.85 -4.76 11.47
N TYR A 71 -13.71 -5.41 11.31
CA TYR A 71 -13.37 -6.67 11.98
C TYR A 71 -12.13 -6.46 12.86
N THR A 72 -11.65 -7.52 13.50
CA THR A 72 -10.57 -7.42 14.49
C THR A 72 -9.46 -8.43 14.25
N LEU A 73 -8.30 -8.20 14.88
CA LEU A 73 -7.22 -9.18 14.88
C LEU A 73 -7.66 -10.52 15.48
N GLY A 74 -8.55 -10.50 16.48
CA GLY A 74 -9.16 -11.71 17.04
C GLY A 74 -9.97 -12.49 16.00
N ASP A 75 -10.74 -11.80 15.16
CA ASP A 75 -11.52 -12.44 14.10
C ASP A 75 -10.60 -13.11 13.05
N GLN A 76 -9.45 -12.49 12.72
CA GLN A 76 -8.43 -13.10 11.86
C GLN A 76 -7.77 -14.32 12.52
N LEU A 77 -7.28 -14.17 13.76
CA LEU A 77 -6.56 -15.22 14.48
C LEU A 77 -7.45 -16.39 14.89
N PHE A 78 -8.77 -16.20 14.92
CA PHE A 78 -9.72 -17.30 15.00
C PHE A 78 -9.59 -18.21 13.79
N VAL A 79 -9.56 -17.66 12.57
CA VAL A 79 -9.47 -18.43 11.33
C VAL A 79 -8.08 -19.01 11.16
N GLU A 80 -7.04 -18.17 11.31
CA GLU A 80 -5.64 -18.56 11.19
C GLU A 80 -4.88 -18.32 12.50
N PRO A 81 -4.91 -19.28 13.45
CA PRO A 81 -4.13 -19.18 14.67
C PRO A 81 -2.65 -19.09 14.37
N GLN A 82 -1.99 -18.10 14.97
CA GLN A 82 -0.55 -17.92 14.89
C GLN A 82 0.06 -18.16 16.28
N PRO A 83 0.23 -19.43 16.72
CA PRO A 83 0.65 -19.75 18.10
C PRO A 83 2.08 -19.31 18.40
N LEU A 84 2.93 -19.19 17.36
CA LEU A 84 4.26 -18.63 17.47
C LEU A 84 4.26 -17.10 17.43
N ALA A 85 3.11 -16.48 17.10
CA ALA A 85 2.96 -15.05 16.87
C ALA A 85 2.55 -14.21 18.09
N LEU A 86 2.71 -14.72 19.31
CA LEU A 86 2.03 -14.16 20.49
C LEU A 86 2.99 -13.29 21.35
N PRO A 87 2.99 -11.95 21.20
CA PRO A 87 3.45 -11.05 22.26
C PRO A 87 2.78 -11.39 23.59
N THR A 88 3.39 -10.96 24.69
CA THR A 88 2.80 -11.08 26.05
C THR A 88 1.43 -10.39 26.21
N ARG A 89 1.02 -9.54 25.26
CA ARG A 89 -0.32 -8.93 25.17
C ARG A 89 -0.67 -8.70 23.71
N LEU A 90 -1.80 -9.24 23.24
CA LEU A 90 -2.37 -8.95 21.93
C LEU A 90 -3.58 -8.04 22.09
N GLU A 91 -3.66 -6.97 21.30
CA GLU A 91 -4.88 -6.16 21.18
C GLU A 91 -5.84 -6.85 20.20
N LEU A 92 -6.41 -7.98 20.62
CA LEU A 92 -7.30 -8.78 19.76
C LEU A 92 -8.51 -8.01 19.26
N ASN A 93 -8.92 -6.95 19.97
CA ASN A 93 -10.09 -6.15 19.64
C ASN A 93 -9.76 -4.91 18.81
N SER A 94 -8.50 -4.72 18.37
CA SER A 94 -8.15 -3.55 17.55
C SER A 94 -8.93 -3.58 16.24
N PRO A 95 -9.64 -2.50 15.90
CA PRO A 95 -10.47 -2.45 14.71
C PRO A 95 -9.59 -2.42 13.46
N ILE A 96 -9.99 -3.22 12.47
CA ILE A 96 -9.37 -3.31 11.16
C ILE A 96 -10.46 -3.03 10.14
N GLN A 97 -10.25 -1.98 9.34
CA GLN A 97 -11.16 -1.53 8.31
C GLN A 97 -10.92 -2.32 7.02
N MET A 98 -11.97 -2.93 6.48
CA MET A 98 -11.93 -3.62 5.19
C MET A 98 -11.48 -2.69 4.06
N SER A 99 -10.77 -3.22 3.08
CA SER A 99 -10.52 -2.52 1.83
C SER A 99 -11.82 -2.41 1.00
N GLN A 100 -11.91 -1.37 0.17
CA GLN A 100 -13.01 -1.23 -0.79
C GLN A 100 -13.17 -2.48 -1.68
N PRO A 101 -12.10 -3.11 -2.21
CA PRO A 101 -12.19 -4.41 -2.87
C PRO A 101 -12.81 -5.52 -2.01
N GLU A 102 -12.40 -5.67 -0.74
CA GLU A 102 -12.98 -6.68 0.16
C GLU A 102 -14.49 -6.47 0.36
N ILE A 103 -14.94 -5.21 0.48
CA ILE A 103 -16.38 -4.87 0.59
C ILE A 103 -17.12 -5.22 -0.70
N ALA A 104 -16.53 -4.90 -1.86
CA ALA A 104 -17.13 -5.17 -3.17
C ALA A 104 -17.27 -6.69 -3.44
N VAL A 105 -16.26 -7.48 -3.07
CA VAL A 105 -16.32 -8.94 -3.13
C VAL A 105 -17.44 -9.47 -2.23
N ALA A 106 -17.49 -9.05 -0.96
CA ALA A 106 -18.54 -9.48 -0.03
C ALA A 106 -19.95 -9.15 -0.55
N ARG A 107 -20.18 -7.94 -1.07
CA ARG A 107 -21.48 -7.55 -1.65
C ARG A 107 -21.84 -8.38 -2.88
N SER A 108 -20.87 -8.77 -3.71
CA SER A 108 -21.10 -9.61 -4.89
C SER A 108 -21.58 -11.01 -4.49
N HIS A 109 -20.94 -11.63 -3.50
CA HIS A 109 -21.41 -12.92 -2.96
C HIS A 109 -22.79 -12.82 -2.31
N ILE A 110 -23.04 -11.80 -1.49
CA ILE A 110 -24.37 -11.56 -0.87
C ILE A 110 -25.45 -11.39 -1.93
N GLY A 111 -25.15 -10.67 -3.01
CA GLY A 111 -26.06 -10.48 -4.14
C GLY A 111 -26.46 -11.80 -4.80
N ILE A 112 -25.50 -12.72 -5.00
CA ILE A 112 -25.79 -14.08 -5.48
C ILE A 112 -26.62 -14.85 -4.46
N TRP A 113 -26.31 -14.78 -3.16
CA TRP A 113 -27.10 -15.49 -2.14
C TRP A 113 -28.57 -15.04 -2.16
N ARG A 114 -28.85 -13.76 -2.38
CA ARG A 114 -30.22 -13.25 -2.58
C ARG A 114 -30.89 -13.85 -3.81
N GLN A 115 -30.18 -13.89 -4.94
CA GLN A 115 -30.69 -14.45 -6.18
C GLN A 115 -31.02 -15.95 -6.02
N VAL A 116 -30.13 -16.71 -5.38
CA VAL A 116 -30.35 -18.13 -5.08
C VAL A 116 -31.54 -18.32 -4.14
N ALA A 117 -31.60 -17.57 -3.03
CA ALA A 117 -32.68 -17.67 -2.04
C ALA A 117 -34.08 -17.38 -2.63
N ALA A 118 -34.16 -16.40 -3.55
CA ALA A 118 -35.37 -16.00 -4.26
C ALA A 118 -35.76 -16.96 -5.41
N SER A 119 -34.81 -17.74 -5.93
CA SER A 119 -35.05 -18.70 -7.01
C SER A 119 -35.73 -19.99 -6.50
N ASN A 120 -36.10 -20.87 -7.43
CA ASN A 120 -36.52 -22.25 -7.15
C ASN A 120 -35.37 -23.26 -7.29
N LEU A 121 -34.14 -22.79 -7.45
CA LEU A 121 -32.97 -23.66 -7.65
C LEU A 121 -32.54 -24.27 -6.32
N GLU A 122 -32.36 -25.59 -6.25
CA GLU A 122 -31.98 -26.27 -5.00
C GLU A 122 -30.49 -26.12 -4.71
N TYR A 123 -29.63 -26.35 -5.70
CA TYR A 123 -28.18 -26.21 -5.60
C TYR A 123 -27.59 -25.43 -6.77
N VAL A 124 -26.68 -24.51 -6.45
CA VAL A 124 -26.06 -23.59 -7.40
C VAL A 124 -24.56 -23.56 -7.17
N LEU A 125 -23.77 -23.65 -8.23
CA LEU A 125 -22.33 -23.43 -8.19
C LEU A 125 -22.02 -21.94 -8.38
N VAL A 126 -21.22 -21.38 -7.48
CA VAL A 126 -20.75 -20.00 -7.54
C VAL A 126 -19.25 -20.00 -7.81
N LEU A 127 -18.83 -19.21 -8.79
CA LEU A 127 -17.45 -19.09 -9.24
C LEU A 127 -17.03 -17.61 -9.30
N GLU A 128 -15.77 -17.33 -9.01
CA GLU A 128 -15.10 -16.07 -9.41
C GLU A 128 -14.56 -16.18 -10.84
N ASP A 129 -14.18 -15.05 -11.46
CA ASP A 129 -13.75 -15.00 -12.87
C ASP A 129 -12.27 -15.37 -13.12
N ASP A 130 -11.53 -15.71 -12.06
CA ASP A 130 -10.11 -16.03 -12.07
C ASP A 130 -9.81 -17.48 -11.65
N VAL A 131 -10.80 -18.36 -11.79
CA VAL A 131 -10.66 -19.79 -11.49
C VAL A 131 -10.39 -20.64 -12.73
N TRP A 132 -9.84 -21.84 -12.51
CA TRP A 132 -9.70 -22.91 -13.50
C TRP A 132 -10.01 -24.26 -12.86
N PHE A 133 -10.47 -25.23 -13.66
CA PHE A 133 -10.85 -26.56 -13.21
C PHE A 133 -9.68 -27.53 -13.36
N ARG A 134 -9.42 -28.32 -12.32
CA ARG A 134 -8.41 -29.37 -12.41
C ARG A 134 -8.86 -30.51 -13.31
N SER A 135 -7.89 -31.21 -13.88
CA SER A 135 -8.14 -32.44 -14.63
C SER A 135 -8.97 -33.43 -13.81
N GLY A 136 -10.08 -33.89 -14.37
CA GLY A 136 -11.02 -34.80 -13.71
C GLY A 136 -12.01 -34.10 -12.76
N PHE A 137 -12.20 -32.79 -12.86
CA PHE A 137 -13.16 -32.04 -12.03
C PHE A 137 -14.52 -32.74 -11.85
N ALA A 138 -15.22 -33.04 -12.95
CA ALA A 138 -16.56 -33.62 -12.90
C ALA A 138 -16.58 -35.01 -12.22
N PRO A 139 -15.73 -35.99 -12.61
CA PRO A 139 -15.65 -37.27 -11.90
C PRO A 139 -15.37 -37.17 -10.39
N HIS A 140 -14.50 -36.25 -9.97
CA HIS A 140 -14.21 -36.07 -8.54
C HIS A 140 -15.38 -35.42 -7.79
N LEU A 141 -16.05 -34.45 -8.41
CA LEU A 141 -17.24 -33.83 -7.84
C LEU A 141 -18.38 -34.84 -7.71
N ASP A 142 -18.62 -35.65 -8.74
CA ASP A 142 -19.64 -36.70 -8.73
C ASP A 142 -19.39 -37.73 -7.63
N GLN A 143 -18.12 -38.14 -7.44
CA GLN A 143 -17.74 -39.04 -6.36
C GLN A 143 -17.98 -38.42 -4.98
N ALA A 144 -17.55 -37.16 -4.77
CA ALA A 144 -17.77 -36.46 -3.51
C ALA A 144 -19.27 -36.26 -3.23
N TRP A 145 -20.06 -35.94 -4.26
CA TRP A 145 -21.50 -35.77 -4.16
C TRP A 145 -22.22 -37.08 -3.81
N GLY A 146 -21.86 -38.18 -4.46
CA GLY A 146 -22.38 -39.51 -4.13
C GLY A 146 -22.06 -39.93 -2.70
N GLU A 147 -20.84 -39.65 -2.21
CA GLU A 147 -20.45 -39.91 -0.81
C GLU A 147 -21.33 -39.10 0.17
N ILE A 148 -21.60 -37.83 -0.13
CA ILE A 148 -22.50 -36.95 0.65
C ILE A 148 -23.94 -37.49 0.71
N GLU A 149 -24.43 -38.08 -0.37
CA GLU A 149 -25.77 -38.69 -0.42
C GLU A 149 -25.85 -39.99 0.40
N THR A 150 -24.82 -40.84 0.30
CA THR A 150 -24.81 -42.17 0.94
C THR A 150 -24.73 -42.16 2.47
N GLU A 151 -24.09 -41.15 3.07
CA GLU A 151 -24.02 -41.00 4.52
C GLU A 151 -25.32 -40.49 5.17
N GLY A 152 -26.25 -39.98 4.38
CA GLY A 152 -27.42 -39.26 4.89
C GLY A 152 -28.67 -40.12 5.07
N ASP A 153 -29.00 -40.43 6.33
CA ASP A 153 -30.30 -40.99 6.72
C ASP A 153 -31.42 -39.93 6.47
N ARG A 154 -32.09 -40.02 5.31
CA ARG A 154 -33.34 -39.35 4.91
C ARG A 154 -33.49 -37.81 5.08
N LYS A 155 -32.43 -37.04 5.36
CA LYS A 155 -32.41 -35.55 5.38
C LYS A 155 -31.08 -34.93 4.87
N SER A 156 -30.44 -35.51 3.85
CA SER A 156 -29.10 -35.09 3.38
C SER A 156 -29.10 -33.82 2.51
N ASN A 157 -29.34 -32.64 3.11
CA ASN A 157 -29.07 -31.37 2.42
C ASN A 157 -27.94 -30.64 3.15
N PHE A 158 -26.84 -30.39 2.44
CA PHE A 158 -25.76 -29.54 2.93
C PHE A 158 -26.07 -28.06 2.61
N ASP A 159 -25.50 -27.15 3.38
CA ASP A 159 -25.68 -25.71 3.14
C ASP A 159 -24.67 -25.21 2.11
N ILE A 160 -23.39 -25.60 2.28
CA ILE A 160 -22.28 -25.19 1.41
C ILE A 160 -21.32 -26.36 1.19
N LEU A 161 -20.86 -26.55 -0.04
CA LEU A 161 -19.77 -27.45 -0.42
C LEU A 161 -18.64 -26.65 -1.07
N TYR A 162 -17.51 -26.53 -0.36
CA TYR A 162 -16.31 -25.89 -0.88
C TYR A 162 -15.61 -26.78 -1.92
N LEU A 163 -15.29 -26.18 -3.06
CA LEU A 163 -14.55 -26.82 -4.17
C LEU A 163 -13.19 -26.13 -4.45
N SER A 164 -13.07 -24.87 -4.04
CA SER A 164 -11.84 -24.05 -4.05
C SER A 164 -11.61 -23.51 -2.64
N TYR A 165 -10.41 -23.70 -2.11
CA TYR A 165 -9.97 -23.11 -0.83
C TYR A 165 -8.44 -23.23 -0.71
N GLU A 166 -7.86 -22.41 0.17
CA GLU A 166 -6.52 -22.59 0.71
C GLU A 166 -6.62 -22.88 2.21
N GLU A 167 -5.88 -23.88 2.69
CA GLU A 167 -5.83 -24.16 4.13
C GLU A 167 -4.84 -23.23 4.82
N VAL A 168 -5.16 -22.82 6.04
CA VAL A 168 -4.23 -22.09 6.90
C VAL A 168 -2.89 -22.81 7.05
N LYS A 169 -1.81 -22.05 7.31
CA LYS A 169 -0.42 -22.53 7.28
C LYS A 169 -0.13 -23.82 8.06
N HIS A 170 -0.88 -24.09 9.11
CA HIS A 170 -0.70 -25.26 9.99
C HIS A 170 -1.80 -26.32 9.84
N GLY A 171 -2.58 -26.25 8.76
CA GLY A 171 -3.70 -27.14 8.46
C GLY A 171 -4.99 -26.74 9.17
N THR A 172 -6.09 -26.93 8.46
CA THR A 172 -7.46 -26.64 8.93
C THR A 172 -7.93 -27.72 9.91
N PRO A 173 -8.40 -27.38 11.13
CA PRO A 173 -9.10 -28.33 11.97
C PRO A 173 -10.37 -28.85 11.28
N LYS A 174 -10.47 -30.17 11.09
CA LYS A 174 -11.52 -30.81 10.28
C LYS A 174 -11.80 -32.26 10.67
N THR A 175 -13.00 -32.72 10.36
CA THR A 175 -13.42 -34.12 10.51
C THR A 175 -13.65 -34.73 9.13
N PHE A 176 -12.94 -35.79 8.79
CA PHE A 176 -13.21 -36.53 7.54
C PHE A 176 -14.54 -37.25 7.66
N LEU A 177 -15.40 -37.04 6.67
CA LEU A 177 -16.67 -37.76 6.54
C LEU A 177 -16.41 -39.03 5.72
N SER A 178 -15.78 -38.86 4.56
CA SER A 178 -15.50 -39.92 3.60
C SER A 178 -14.07 -39.82 3.02
N SER A 179 -13.78 -40.62 1.99
CA SER A 179 -12.51 -40.54 1.24
C SER A 179 -12.28 -39.17 0.62
N ASN A 180 -13.34 -38.54 0.10
CA ASN A 180 -13.26 -37.30 -0.68
C ASN A 180 -13.91 -36.10 -0.01
N VAL A 181 -14.57 -36.24 1.14
CA VAL A 181 -15.31 -35.15 1.79
C VAL A 181 -14.94 -35.02 3.25
N PHE A 182 -14.78 -33.78 3.70
CA PHE A 182 -14.60 -33.46 5.11
C PHE A 182 -15.48 -32.29 5.54
N ARG A 183 -15.68 -32.17 6.86
CA ARG A 183 -16.33 -31.03 7.51
C ARG A 183 -15.27 -30.15 8.17
N PRO A 184 -15.06 -28.90 7.71
CA PRO A 184 -14.17 -27.95 8.36
C PRO A 184 -14.78 -27.41 9.65
N VAL A 185 -13.93 -27.10 10.64
CA VAL A 185 -14.33 -26.31 11.81
C VAL A 185 -14.08 -24.82 11.56
N ARG A 186 -12.93 -24.47 10.97
CA ARG A 186 -12.49 -23.13 10.53
C ARG A 186 -11.14 -23.24 9.82
N GLY A 187 -10.66 -22.18 9.19
CA GLY A 187 -9.33 -22.10 8.58
C GLY A 187 -9.31 -22.45 7.10
N LEU A 188 -10.40 -22.17 6.39
CA LEU A 188 -10.44 -22.22 4.92
C LEU A 188 -10.43 -20.78 4.38
N TRP A 189 -9.35 -20.40 3.69
CA TRP A 189 -9.26 -19.15 2.94
C TRP A 189 -9.72 -19.37 1.50
N HIS A 190 -10.06 -18.27 0.82
CA HIS A 190 -10.62 -18.23 -0.54
C HIS A 190 -12.06 -18.78 -0.63
N LEU A 191 -12.92 -17.99 -1.28
CA LEU A 191 -14.32 -18.34 -1.56
C LEU A 191 -14.61 -18.37 -3.07
N SER A 192 -13.59 -18.65 -3.88
CA SER A 192 -13.63 -18.52 -5.34
C SER A 192 -14.45 -19.57 -6.07
N GLY A 193 -14.80 -20.68 -5.41
CA GLY A 193 -15.54 -21.79 -6.02
C GLY A 193 -16.23 -22.67 -4.99
N TYR A 194 -17.55 -22.60 -4.91
CA TYR A 194 -18.35 -23.38 -3.97
C TYR A 194 -19.77 -23.62 -4.48
N VAL A 195 -20.37 -24.73 -4.04
CA VAL A 195 -21.79 -25.01 -4.24
C VAL A 195 -22.56 -24.56 -3.01
N ILE A 196 -23.68 -23.89 -3.22
CA ILE A 196 -24.57 -23.43 -2.17
C ILE A 196 -25.99 -23.93 -2.41
N SER A 197 -26.64 -24.39 -1.35
CA SER A 197 -28.06 -24.74 -1.41
C SER A 197 -28.95 -23.53 -1.20
N ARG A 198 -30.20 -23.59 -1.66
CA ARG A 198 -31.20 -22.54 -1.41
C ARG A 198 -31.39 -22.24 0.07
N GLU A 199 -31.43 -23.27 0.90
CA GLU A 199 -31.55 -23.11 2.35
C GLU A 199 -30.25 -22.56 2.97
N GLY A 200 -29.08 -22.98 2.47
CA GLY A 200 -27.80 -22.38 2.84
C GLY A 200 -27.74 -20.88 2.55
N ALA A 201 -28.21 -20.46 1.37
CA ALA A 201 -28.29 -19.06 0.99
C ALA A 201 -29.23 -18.27 1.93
N LYS A 202 -30.42 -18.81 2.24
CA LYS A 202 -31.35 -18.18 3.21
C LYS A 202 -30.74 -18.07 4.61
N LYS A 203 -29.99 -19.09 5.05
CA LYS A 203 -29.30 -19.07 6.36
C LYS A 203 -28.23 -17.97 6.39
N LEU A 204 -27.36 -17.91 5.37
CA LEU A 204 -26.34 -16.87 5.27
C LEU A 204 -26.94 -15.45 5.32
N LEU A 205 -28.04 -15.22 4.58
CA LEU A 205 -28.72 -13.92 4.58
C LEU A 205 -29.30 -13.53 5.95
N ARG A 206 -29.69 -14.50 6.79
CA ARG A 206 -30.15 -14.24 8.17
C ARG A 206 -29.01 -13.96 9.15
N LEU A 207 -27.78 -14.34 8.79
CA LEU A 207 -26.58 -14.14 9.61
C LEU A 207 -25.89 -12.80 9.33
N LEU A 208 -26.35 -12.05 8.32
CA LEU A 208 -25.85 -10.71 8.04
C LEU A 208 -26.05 -9.76 9.23
N PRO A 209 -25.17 -8.75 9.42
CA PRO A 209 -24.15 -8.29 8.47
C PRO A 209 -22.88 -9.16 8.42
N CYS A 210 -22.26 -9.22 7.23
CA CYS A 210 -20.93 -9.79 7.01
C CYS A 210 -19.87 -8.88 7.62
N ARG A 211 -19.23 -9.34 8.69
CA ARG A 211 -18.21 -8.61 9.43
C ARG A 211 -16.80 -8.98 8.96
N GLY A 212 -16.13 -8.07 8.26
CA GLY A 212 -14.82 -8.32 7.64
C GLY A 212 -14.93 -8.99 6.26
N PRO A 213 -13.78 -9.37 5.66
CA PRO A 213 -13.72 -10.10 4.39
C PRO A 213 -14.65 -11.32 4.39
N VAL A 214 -15.29 -11.63 3.25
CA VAL A 214 -16.36 -12.64 3.20
C VAL A 214 -15.85 -14.05 3.53
N ASP A 215 -14.64 -14.38 3.10
CA ASP A 215 -13.96 -15.64 3.39
C ASP A 215 -13.49 -15.70 4.85
N LEU A 216 -13.13 -14.59 5.47
CA LEU A 216 -12.95 -14.51 6.92
C LEU A 216 -14.28 -14.75 7.65
N TRP A 217 -15.32 -13.99 7.32
CA TRP A 217 -16.60 -14.00 8.03
C TRP A 217 -17.30 -15.36 7.96
N ILE A 218 -17.27 -16.03 6.81
CA ILE A 218 -17.96 -17.31 6.62
C ILE A 218 -17.39 -18.42 7.50
N ASN A 219 -16.10 -18.40 7.83
CA ASN A 219 -15.48 -19.33 8.77
C ASN A 219 -16.11 -19.25 10.18
N HIS A 220 -16.54 -18.06 10.60
CA HIS A 220 -17.25 -17.87 11.86
C HIS A 220 -18.67 -18.45 11.84
N GLN A 221 -19.22 -18.72 10.64
CA GLN A 221 -20.56 -19.29 10.45
C GLN A 221 -20.56 -20.81 10.31
N PHE A 222 -19.40 -21.46 10.20
CA PHE A 222 -19.31 -22.92 10.01
C PHE A 222 -19.97 -23.72 11.14
N GLY A 223 -20.06 -23.17 12.36
CA GLY A 223 -20.75 -23.81 13.49
C GLY A 223 -22.29 -23.85 13.37
N VAL A 224 -22.89 -23.01 12.53
CA VAL A 224 -24.35 -22.90 12.35
C VAL A 224 -24.82 -23.33 10.95
N LEU A 225 -23.88 -23.69 10.06
CA LEU A 225 -24.12 -24.18 8.70
C LEU A 225 -23.62 -25.62 8.57
N ASP A 226 -24.29 -26.46 7.76
CA ASP A 226 -23.70 -27.74 7.33
C ASP A 226 -22.73 -27.48 6.17
N VAL A 227 -21.49 -27.13 6.54
CA VAL A 227 -20.41 -26.89 5.59
C VAL A 227 -19.64 -28.18 5.34
N ARG A 228 -19.42 -28.47 4.07
CA ARG A 228 -18.59 -29.58 3.59
C ARG A 228 -17.54 -29.04 2.63
N ALA A 229 -16.47 -29.78 2.46
CA ALA A 229 -15.41 -29.44 1.51
C ALA A 229 -14.89 -30.72 0.86
N THR A 230 -14.56 -30.64 -0.43
CA THR A 230 -13.84 -31.72 -1.10
C THR A 230 -12.41 -31.79 -0.55
N ARG A 231 -11.87 -33.00 -0.34
CA ARG A 231 -10.52 -33.19 0.21
C ARG A 231 -9.42 -32.66 -0.72
N LEU A 232 -9.69 -32.69 -2.03
CA LEU A 232 -8.89 -32.04 -3.05
C LEU A 232 -9.60 -30.77 -3.47
N PHE A 233 -8.88 -29.66 -3.57
CA PHE A 233 -9.38 -28.42 -4.18
C PHE A 233 -9.42 -28.63 -5.69
N ILE A 234 -10.59 -29.05 -6.19
CA ILE A 234 -10.81 -29.41 -7.60
C ILE A 234 -11.00 -28.18 -8.51
N ILE A 235 -11.18 -27.01 -7.89
CA ILE A 235 -11.12 -25.69 -8.53
C ILE A 235 -9.90 -24.96 -7.94
N SER A 236 -9.16 -24.24 -8.78
CA SER A 236 -7.95 -23.51 -8.38
C SER A 236 -7.97 -22.10 -8.95
N GLN A 237 -7.32 -21.15 -8.28
CA GLN A 237 -7.11 -19.82 -8.83
C GLN A 237 -6.00 -19.85 -9.89
N ARG A 238 -6.13 -18.97 -10.88
CA ARG A 238 -5.16 -18.79 -11.96
C ARG A 238 -3.90 -18.08 -11.47
N LEU A 239 -2.73 -18.61 -11.85
CA LEU A 239 -1.43 -18.06 -11.47
C LEU A 239 -0.91 -17.00 -12.43
N ASP A 240 -1.46 -16.94 -13.65
CA ASP A 240 -1.11 -15.99 -14.70
C ASP A 240 -1.87 -14.66 -14.59
N VAL A 241 -2.84 -14.58 -13.68
CA VAL A 241 -3.63 -13.39 -13.41
C VAL A 241 -3.20 -12.78 -12.07
N SER A 242 -2.71 -11.55 -12.09
CA SER A 242 -2.42 -10.81 -10.86
C SER A 242 -3.72 -10.46 -10.14
N SER A 243 -3.86 -10.90 -8.88
CA SER A 243 -4.97 -10.46 -8.03
C SER A 243 -4.90 -8.95 -7.81
N THR A 244 -6.04 -8.28 -7.92
CA THR A 244 -6.19 -6.86 -7.58
C THR A 244 -6.62 -6.66 -6.12
N ASN A 245 -6.64 -7.72 -5.32
CA ASN A 245 -7.13 -7.66 -3.94
C ASN A 245 -6.12 -6.94 -3.04
N SER A 246 -6.63 -6.03 -2.20
CA SER A 246 -5.89 -5.40 -1.11
C SER A 246 -6.35 -6.03 0.20
N TYR A 247 -5.41 -6.70 0.89
CA TYR A 247 -5.66 -7.36 2.16
C TYR A 247 -5.48 -6.36 3.32
N SER A 248 -6.58 -5.99 3.97
CA SER A 248 -6.57 -5.00 5.06
C SER A 248 -5.80 -5.47 6.30
N ILE A 249 -5.58 -6.78 6.45
CA ILE A 249 -4.95 -7.41 7.61
C ILE A 249 -3.41 -7.30 7.65
N LEU A 250 -2.76 -7.08 6.49
CA LEU A 250 -1.30 -7.17 6.37
C LEU A 250 -0.54 -6.20 7.28
N PRO A 251 -0.97 -4.94 7.48
CA PRO A 251 -0.32 -4.03 8.43
C PRO A 251 -0.35 -4.59 9.86
N ALA A 252 -1.47 -5.18 10.29
CA ALA A 252 -1.60 -5.76 11.63
C ALA A 252 -0.71 -7.01 11.79
N LEU A 253 -0.66 -7.90 10.80
CA LEU A 253 0.21 -9.09 10.83
C LEU A 253 1.69 -8.74 10.80
N THR A 254 2.06 -7.68 10.07
CA THR A 254 3.43 -7.15 10.05
C THR A 254 3.80 -6.56 11.41
N LYS A 255 2.88 -5.78 12.01
CA LYS A 255 3.05 -5.16 13.33
C LYS A 255 3.32 -6.19 14.43
N ILE A 256 2.66 -7.36 14.38
CA ILE A 256 2.91 -8.45 15.34
C ILE A 256 4.05 -9.39 14.90
N GLY A 257 4.62 -9.18 13.72
CA GLY A 257 5.73 -9.97 13.18
C GLY A 257 5.35 -11.38 12.71
N ALA A 258 4.05 -11.65 12.48
CA ALA A 258 3.52 -12.93 12.00
C ALA A 258 3.90 -13.20 10.54
N ILE A 259 4.04 -12.15 9.74
CA ILE A 259 4.52 -12.23 8.36
C ILE A 259 5.89 -11.54 8.23
N THR A 260 6.74 -12.13 7.41
CA THR A 260 7.98 -11.52 6.95
C THR A 260 7.75 -11.15 5.50
N SER A 261 7.77 -9.85 5.17
CA SER A 261 7.67 -9.39 3.78
C SER A 261 8.97 -9.71 3.01
N GLU A 262 9.27 -11.00 2.81
CA GLU A 262 10.26 -11.42 1.81
C GLU A 262 9.62 -11.25 0.42
N GLY A 263 9.59 -10.00 -0.02
CA GLY A 263 8.90 -9.56 -1.23
C GLY A 263 8.37 -8.15 -1.04
N ALA A 264 9.24 -7.19 -0.72
CA ALA A 264 8.84 -5.78 -0.77
C ALA A 264 8.16 -5.52 -2.11
N SER A 265 6.92 -5.06 -2.07
CA SER A 265 6.16 -4.76 -3.28
C SER A 265 6.96 -3.71 -4.06
N LEU A 266 7.50 -4.10 -5.22
CA LEU A 266 8.10 -3.16 -6.13
C LEU A 266 6.98 -2.61 -7.01
N PHE A 267 7.00 -1.31 -7.26
CA PHE A 267 6.03 -0.72 -8.16
C PHE A 267 6.37 -1.12 -9.61
N HIS A 268 5.52 -1.94 -10.21
CA HIS A 268 5.75 -2.52 -11.53
C HIS A 268 5.00 -1.83 -12.67
N VAL A 269 4.03 -0.95 -12.38
CA VAL A 269 3.31 -0.23 -13.42
C VAL A 269 4.27 0.72 -14.13
N ARG A 270 4.31 0.63 -15.46
CA ARG A 270 5.09 1.53 -16.31
C ARG A 270 4.15 2.13 -17.34
N PRO A 271 4.16 3.46 -17.53
CA PRO A 271 3.32 4.10 -18.51
C PRO A 271 3.74 3.71 -19.93
N SER A 272 2.76 3.42 -20.78
CA SER A 272 2.95 3.12 -22.20
C SER A 272 2.98 4.38 -23.06
N GLU A 273 2.09 5.33 -22.77
CA GLU A 273 1.93 6.58 -23.52
C GLU A 273 2.82 7.69 -22.94
N ARG A 274 3.82 8.15 -23.68
CA ARG A 274 4.77 9.19 -23.23
C ARG A 274 5.42 9.93 -24.41
N PRO A 275 5.82 11.21 -24.25
CA PRO A 275 5.62 12.04 -23.06
C PRO A 275 4.18 12.55 -22.91
N VAL A 276 3.81 12.92 -21.68
CA VAL A 276 2.53 13.58 -21.38
C VAL A 276 2.78 15.06 -21.09
N PHE A 277 1.98 15.94 -21.70
CA PHE A 277 2.01 17.38 -21.44
C PHE A 277 0.65 17.83 -20.91
N ALA A 278 0.62 18.58 -19.82
CA ALA A 278 -0.61 19.15 -19.31
C ALA A 278 -0.53 20.66 -19.10
N PHE A 279 -1.56 21.36 -19.57
CA PHE A 279 -1.73 22.80 -19.49
C PHE A 279 -3.11 23.14 -18.93
N GLY A 280 -3.27 24.34 -18.39
CA GLY A 280 -4.56 24.80 -17.88
C GLY A 280 -4.45 26.19 -17.27
N SER A 281 -5.59 26.76 -16.89
CA SER A 281 -5.62 28.01 -16.13
C SER A 281 -5.12 27.80 -14.69
N GLY A 282 -4.73 28.88 -14.00
CA GLY A 282 -4.47 28.81 -12.56
C GLY A 282 -5.67 28.24 -11.80
N ASP A 283 -5.40 27.48 -10.75
CA ASP A 283 -6.39 26.84 -9.87
C ASP A 283 -7.38 25.90 -10.59
N SER A 284 -6.95 25.29 -11.71
CA SER A 284 -7.75 24.31 -12.45
C SER A 284 -7.49 22.86 -12.04
N GLY A 285 -6.65 22.63 -11.02
CA GLY A 285 -6.30 21.30 -10.49
C GLY A 285 -5.05 20.69 -11.13
N LEU A 286 -4.12 21.52 -11.59
CA LEU A 286 -2.89 21.07 -12.23
C LEU A 286 -1.96 20.30 -11.28
N SER A 287 -1.82 20.74 -10.03
CA SER A 287 -0.98 20.02 -9.05
C SER A 287 -1.63 18.68 -8.64
N SER A 288 -2.97 18.64 -8.61
CA SER A 288 -3.73 17.40 -8.44
C SER A 288 -3.47 16.42 -9.60
N LEU A 289 -3.52 16.90 -10.84
CA LEU A 289 -3.19 16.10 -12.03
C LEU A 289 -1.73 15.59 -12.00
N ALA A 290 -0.78 16.43 -11.60
CA ALA A 290 0.63 16.03 -11.48
C ALA A 290 0.82 14.88 -10.47
N MET A 291 0.14 14.93 -9.33
CA MET A 291 0.13 13.84 -8.36
C MET A 291 -0.55 12.59 -8.93
N ALA A 292 -1.67 12.75 -9.64
CA ALA A 292 -2.37 11.63 -10.27
C ALA A 292 -1.49 10.89 -11.30
N LEU A 293 -0.76 11.63 -12.14
CA LEU A 293 0.21 11.05 -13.07
C LEU A 293 1.34 10.32 -12.32
N SER A 294 1.82 10.89 -11.22
CA SER A 294 2.83 10.23 -10.37
C SER A 294 2.31 8.89 -9.82
N MET A 295 1.05 8.83 -9.37
CA MET A 295 0.39 7.60 -8.90
C MET A 295 0.21 6.55 -10.02
N LEU A 296 0.07 6.98 -11.28
CA LEU A 296 0.05 6.10 -12.46
C LEU A 296 1.44 5.63 -12.91
N GLY A 297 2.51 6.04 -12.21
CA GLY A 297 3.87 5.61 -12.49
C GLY A 297 4.66 6.53 -13.42
N TYR A 298 4.19 7.74 -13.70
CA TYR A 298 4.96 8.74 -14.43
C TYR A 298 5.98 9.43 -13.53
N ARG A 299 7.17 9.72 -14.07
CA ARG A 299 8.06 10.76 -13.53
C ARG A 299 7.52 12.11 -13.97
N CYS A 300 6.81 12.79 -13.08
CA CYS A 300 6.12 14.03 -13.38
C CYS A 300 6.90 15.24 -12.86
N CYS A 301 7.35 16.11 -13.77
CA CYS A 301 7.85 17.43 -13.43
C CYS A 301 6.68 18.42 -13.44
N SER A 302 6.46 19.15 -12.36
CA SER A 302 5.33 20.07 -12.29
C SER A 302 5.63 21.40 -11.60
N ASP A 303 4.76 22.38 -11.92
CA ASP A 303 4.60 23.62 -11.16
C ASP A 303 5.87 24.48 -11.16
N LEU A 304 6.43 24.69 -12.36
CA LEU A 304 7.64 25.49 -12.58
C LEU A 304 7.44 26.55 -13.65
N GLN A 305 8.15 27.67 -13.53
CA GLN A 305 8.24 28.64 -14.61
C GLN A 305 9.09 28.08 -15.77
N GLU A 306 10.22 27.48 -15.45
CA GLU A 306 11.17 26.94 -16.42
C GLU A 306 11.58 25.52 -16.02
N LEU A 307 11.86 24.67 -17.00
CA LEU A 307 12.53 23.39 -16.74
C LEU A 307 14.02 23.64 -16.47
N PRO A 308 14.70 22.77 -15.69
CA PRO A 308 16.15 22.77 -15.62
C PRO A 308 16.77 22.73 -17.03
N CYS A 309 17.73 23.60 -17.34
CA CYS A 309 18.21 23.80 -18.71
C CYS A 309 18.57 22.50 -19.47
N PRO A 310 19.32 21.54 -18.88
CA PRO A 310 19.63 20.30 -19.58
C PRO A 310 18.39 19.49 -19.96
N GLU A 311 17.38 19.45 -19.09
CA GLU A 311 16.12 18.76 -19.34
C GLU A 311 15.31 19.46 -20.43
N LEU A 312 15.26 20.80 -20.43
CA LEU A 312 14.60 21.58 -21.47
C LEU A 312 15.24 21.35 -22.84
N GLU A 313 16.57 21.42 -22.91
CA GLU A 313 17.33 21.23 -24.14
C GLU A 313 17.09 19.84 -24.73
N MET A 314 17.15 18.78 -23.90
CA MET A 314 16.86 17.42 -24.36
C MET A 314 15.41 17.23 -24.81
N LEU A 315 14.46 17.84 -24.09
CA LEU A 315 13.04 17.80 -24.44
C LEU A 315 12.80 18.45 -25.81
N LEU A 316 13.33 19.65 -26.04
CA LEU A 316 13.17 20.35 -27.33
C LEU A 316 13.97 19.68 -28.46
N ALA A 317 15.09 19.02 -28.13
CA ALA A 317 15.91 18.26 -29.06
C ALA A 317 15.35 16.87 -29.42
N GLY A 318 14.28 16.40 -28.77
CA GLY A 318 13.70 15.08 -29.07
C GLY A 318 14.48 13.90 -28.49
N VAL A 319 15.39 14.14 -27.54
CA VAL A 319 16.27 13.10 -26.98
C VAL A 319 15.49 12.26 -25.98
N GLY A 320 15.54 10.93 -26.08
CA GLY A 320 14.75 10.01 -25.24
C GLY A 320 15.29 9.80 -23.81
N ASP A 321 16.58 10.11 -23.55
CA ASP A 321 17.22 9.89 -22.24
C ASP A 321 16.97 11.04 -21.24
N ARG A 322 15.70 11.38 -21.04
CA ARG A 322 15.25 12.45 -20.13
C ARG A 322 15.02 11.94 -18.71
N VAL A 323 14.92 12.85 -17.75
CA VAL A 323 14.49 12.48 -16.38
C VAL A 323 13.00 12.24 -16.32
N PHE A 324 12.20 13.08 -16.99
CA PHE A 324 10.75 13.06 -16.85
C PHE A 324 10.02 12.51 -18.07
N ASP A 325 8.88 11.88 -17.79
CA ASP A 325 7.96 11.35 -18.79
C ASP A 325 6.66 12.17 -18.87
N ALA A 326 6.40 13.03 -17.86
CA ALA A 326 5.26 13.93 -17.82
C ALA A 326 5.66 15.33 -17.37
N TYR A 327 5.04 16.35 -17.97
CA TYR A 327 5.28 17.77 -17.69
C TYR A 327 3.94 18.48 -17.49
N VAL A 328 3.72 19.03 -16.30
CA VAL A 328 2.44 19.64 -15.91
C VAL A 328 2.66 21.06 -15.40
N ASN A 329 1.90 22.04 -15.89
CA ASN A 329 2.00 23.43 -15.41
C ASN A 329 3.42 24.03 -15.50
N ILE A 330 4.07 23.85 -16.66
CA ILE A 330 5.40 24.41 -16.92
C ILE A 330 5.27 25.62 -17.85
N ARG A 331 5.51 26.84 -17.34
CA ARG A 331 5.24 28.09 -18.08
C ARG A 331 6.00 28.18 -19.41
N SER A 332 7.29 27.85 -19.39
CA SER A 332 8.15 27.88 -20.59
C SER A 332 7.68 26.94 -21.71
N LEU A 333 6.95 25.87 -21.39
CA LEU A 333 6.45 24.93 -22.40
C LEU A 333 5.16 25.40 -23.08
N SER A 334 4.42 26.35 -22.47
CA SER A 334 3.18 26.87 -23.06
C SER A 334 3.43 27.53 -24.42
N GLY A 335 4.54 28.25 -24.60
CA GLY A 335 4.94 28.85 -25.89
C GLY A 335 5.49 27.84 -26.90
N GLU A 336 5.82 26.63 -26.45
CA GLU A 336 6.43 25.57 -27.27
C GLU A 336 5.43 24.46 -27.65
N ALA A 337 4.14 24.61 -27.31
CA ALA A 337 3.11 23.58 -27.50
C ALA A 337 3.06 23.05 -28.94
N ARG A 338 3.12 23.96 -29.94
CA ARG A 338 3.17 23.60 -31.36
C ARG A 338 4.43 22.81 -31.73
N ALA A 339 5.58 23.19 -31.19
CA ALA A 339 6.86 22.51 -31.43
C ALA A 339 6.87 21.12 -30.80
N LEU A 340 6.38 21.00 -29.56
CA LEU A 340 6.24 19.74 -28.83
C LEU A 340 5.33 18.76 -29.58
N ARG A 341 4.16 19.22 -30.06
CA ARG A 341 3.26 18.40 -30.89
C ARG A 341 3.92 17.85 -32.14
N LYS A 342 4.67 18.69 -32.87
CA LYS A 342 5.40 18.26 -34.08
C LYS A 342 6.53 17.28 -33.75
N ARG A 343 7.23 17.52 -32.64
CA ARG A 343 8.36 16.72 -32.20
C ARG A 343 7.96 15.35 -31.67
N TYR A 344 6.83 15.28 -30.98
CA TYR A 344 6.30 14.08 -30.34
C TYR A 344 4.88 13.77 -30.85
N PRO A 345 4.73 13.17 -32.04
CA PRO A 345 3.41 12.87 -32.61
C PRO A 345 2.56 11.90 -31.77
N GLN A 346 3.20 11.12 -30.90
CA GLN A 346 2.56 10.17 -29.98
C GLN A 346 2.37 10.75 -28.57
N ALA A 347 2.72 12.02 -28.33
CA ALA A 347 2.53 12.63 -27.03
C ALA A 347 1.04 12.79 -26.70
N LYS A 348 0.74 12.67 -25.41
CA LYS A 348 -0.60 12.87 -24.87
C LYS A 348 -0.71 14.27 -24.28
N PHE A 349 -1.82 14.96 -24.58
CA PHE A 349 -2.06 16.31 -24.11
C PHE A 349 -3.29 16.35 -23.21
N ILE A 350 -3.16 16.91 -22.02
CA ILE A 350 -4.27 17.07 -21.08
C ILE A 350 -4.48 18.56 -20.80
N ILE A 351 -5.73 19.02 -20.89
CA ILE A 351 -6.10 20.40 -20.59
C ILE A 351 -6.99 20.41 -19.35
N THR A 352 -6.57 21.09 -18.28
CA THR A 352 -7.39 21.26 -17.08
C THR A 352 -8.22 22.53 -17.17
N SER A 353 -9.46 22.48 -16.68
CA SER A 353 -10.38 23.63 -16.68
C SER A 353 -11.26 23.67 -15.44
N SER A 354 -11.74 24.86 -15.07
CA SER A 354 -12.69 25.08 -13.98
C SER A 354 -13.92 25.85 -14.48
N ASN A 355 -15.09 25.61 -13.87
CA ASN A 355 -16.34 26.28 -14.26
C ASN A 355 -16.39 27.76 -13.87
N THR A 356 -15.47 28.21 -13.02
CA THR A 356 -15.39 29.56 -12.46
C THR A 356 -14.28 30.41 -13.12
N GLY A 357 -13.45 29.83 -13.97
CA GLY A 357 -12.33 30.50 -14.61
C GLY A 357 -12.75 31.37 -15.80
N VAL A 358 -12.24 32.60 -15.85
CA VAL A 358 -12.17 33.37 -17.11
C VAL A 358 -11.23 32.61 -18.04
N THR A 359 -11.68 32.27 -19.25
CA THR A 359 -10.81 31.73 -20.30
C THR A 359 -9.70 32.74 -20.59
N ASP A 360 -8.49 32.46 -20.11
CA ASP A 360 -7.29 33.25 -20.40
C ASP A 360 -7.00 33.18 -21.91
N ASP A 361 -6.65 34.31 -22.54
CA ASP A 361 -6.23 34.38 -23.94
C ASP A 361 -5.09 33.39 -24.24
N ASN A 362 -4.24 33.11 -23.24
CA ASN A 362 -3.18 32.13 -23.35
C ASN A 362 -3.71 30.68 -23.48
N HIS A 363 -4.82 30.36 -22.82
CA HIS A 363 -5.46 29.04 -22.88
C HIS A 363 -6.05 28.77 -24.27
N LEU A 364 -6.68 29.77 -24.89
CA LEU A 364 -7.21 29.68 -26.26
C LEU A 364 -6.08 29.48 -27.29
N ARG A 365 -4.96 30.20 -27.13
CA ARG A 365 -3.78 30.02 -28.00
C ARG A 365 -3.17 28.62 -27.93
N ILE A 366 -3.10 28.04 -26.73
CA ILE A 366 -2.60 26.67 -26.55
C ILE A 366 -3.50 25.67 -27.27
N LEU A 367 -4.84 25.81 -27.15
CA LEU A 367 -5.78 24.96 -27.86
C LEU A 367 -5.62 25.06 -29.38
N ASP A 368 -5.41 26.27 -29.91
CA ASP A 368 -5.11 26.47 -31.34
C ASP A 368 -3.80 25.80 -31.77
N ASP A 369 -2.74 25.91 -30.95
CA ASP A 369 -1.44 25.30 -31.22
C ASP A 369 -1.46 23.76 -31.20
N LEU A 370 -2.34 23.21 -30.36
CA LEU A 370 -2.59 21.77 -30.21
C LEU A 370 -3.63 21.22 -31.19
N ASN A 371 -4.18 22.04 -32.09
CA ASN A 371 -5.19 21.58 -33.05
C ASN A 371 -4.68 20.39 -33.89
N GLY A 372 -5.40 19.26 -33.81
CA GLY A 372 -5.04 17.98 -34.43
C GLY A 372 -4.17 17.05 -33.56
N ALA A 373 -3.93 17.40 -32.28
CA ALA A 373 -3.37 16.48 -31.29
C ALA A 373 -4.47 15.63 -30.62
N ASP A 374 -4.06 14.52 -30.00
CA ASP A 374 -4.90 13.75 -29.09
C ASP A 374 -4.95 14.47 -27.74
N ILE A 375 -6.10 15.09 -27.42
CA ILE A 375 -6.30 15.93 -26.23
C ILE A 375 -7.42 15.38 -25.37
N ALA A 376 -7.18 15.27 -24.05
CA ALA A 376 -8.22 15.09 -23.05
C ALA A 376 -8.47 16.39 -22.26
N VAL A 377 -9.74 16.69 -21.95
CA VAL A 377 -10.11 17.83 -21.09
C VAL A 377 -10.54 17.31 -19.73
N LEU A 378 -9.87 17.77 -18.67
CA LEU A 378 -10.14 17.40 -17.29
C LEU A 378 -10.78 18.59 -16.55
N HIS A 379 -12.03 18.45 -16.16
CA HIS A 379 -12.70 19.47 -15.37
C HIS A 379 -12.42 19.27 -13.87
N LEU A 380 -12.08 20.35 -13.16
CA LEU A 380 -11.80 20.33 -11.72
C LEU A 380 -12.96 19.72 -10.91
N GLU A 381 -14.20 19.98 -11.31
CA GLU A 381 -15.41 19.53 -10.61
C GLU A 381 -15.92 18.16 -11.08
N ALA A 382 -15.24 17.52 -12.03
CA ALA A 382 -15.68 16.21 -12.52
C ALA A 382 -15.54 15.13 -11.43
N SER A 383 -16.53 14.25 -11.30
CA SER A 383 -16.44 13.10 -10.40
C SER A 383 -15.65 11.92 -11.00
N ASN A 384 -15.55 11.87 -12.33
CA ASN A 384 -14.93 10.77 -13.08
C ASN A 384 -13.48 11.07 -13.55
N LYS A 385 -12.72 11.89 -12.80
CA LYS A 385 -11.36 12.32 -13.17
C LYS A 385 -10.43 11.17 -13.54
N TRP A 386 -10.45 10.09 -12.75
CA TRP A 386 -9.63 8.90 -13.05
C TRP A 386 -9.99 8.27 -14.38
N GLN A 387 -11.28 8.16 -14.71
CA GLN A 387 -11.73 7.59 -15.97
C GLN A 387 -11.18 8.39 -17.15
N VAL A 388 -11.35 9.71 -17.13
CA VAL A 388 -10.88 10.61 -18.21
C VAL A 388 -9.38 10.47 -18.44
N VAL A 389 -8.58 10.53 -17.37
CA VAL A 389 -7.12 10.44 -17.47
C VAL A 389 -6.67 9.05 -17.91
N CYS A 390 -7.23 7.99 -17.33
CA CYS A 390 -6.80 6.62 -17.58
C CYS A 390 -7.20 6.08 -18.95
N GLU A 391 -8.40 6.43 -19.45
CA GLU A 391 -8.82 6.09 -20.82
C GLU A 391 -7.92 6.77 -21.85
N HIS A 392 -7.60 8.05 -21.65
CA HIS A 392 -6.73 8.81 -22.55
C HIS A 392 -5.29 8.25 -22.59
N LEU A 393 -4.77 7.86 -21.42
CA LEU A 393 -3.43 7.29 -21.24
C LEU A 393 -3.37 5.77 -21.42
N ARG A 394 -4.51 5.10 -21.67
CA ARG A 394 -4.64 3.65 -21.86
C ARG A 394 -4.03 2.83 -20.72
N CYS A 395 -4.30 3.24 -19.48
CA CYS A 395 -3.85 2.54 -18.27
C CYS A 395 -5.03 2.24 -17.34
N ALA A 396 -4.81 1.36 -16.35
CA ALA A 396 -5.80 1.09 -15.33
C ALA A 396 -5.76 2.17 -14.23
N PRO A 397 -6.92 2.64 -13.72
CA PRO A 397 -6.96 3.55 -12.59
C PRO A 397 -6.54 2.84 -11.29
N PRO A 398 -5.92 3.57 -10.32
CA PRO A 398 -5.63 3.02 -9.01
C PRO A 398 -6.93 2.83 -8.20
N THR A 399 -6.87 2.04 -7.13
CA THR A 399 -8.01 1.72 -6.25
C THR A 399 -8.30 2.81 -5.20
N CYS A 400 -7.81 4.02 -5.40
CA CYS A 400 -7.95 5.14 -4.46
C CYS A 400 -8.56 6.34 -5.17
N SER A 401 -9.12 7.27 -4.40
CA SER A 401 -9.69 8.51 -4.92
C SER A 401 -8.66 9.33 -5.71
N PHE A 402 -9.15 10.17 -6.62
CA PHE A 402 -8.30 11.11 -7.35
C PHE A 402 -7.69 12.08 -6.34
N PRO A 403 -6.38 12.39 -6.41
CA PRO A 403 -5.75 13.28 -5.44
C PRO A 403 -6.32 14.69 -5.51
N GLU A 404 -6.56 15.30 -4.35
CA GLU A 404 -7.05 16.67 -4.22
C GLU A 404 -6.01 17.51 -3.48
N LEU A 405 -5.23 18.27 -4.26
CA LEU A 405 -4.17 19.15 -3.80
C LEU A 405 -4.49 20.58 -4.24
N SER A 406 -4.16 21.56 -3.39
CA SER A 406 -4.13 22.97 -3.79
C SER A 406 -3.05 23.18 -4.84
N ASP A 407 -3.37 23.94 -5.89
CA ASP A 407 -2.42 24.23 -6.96
C ASP A 407 -1.26 25.08 -6.43
N LEU A 408 -0.03 24.67 -6.73
CA LEU A 408 1.19 25.31 -6.24
C LEU A 408 1.58 26.56 -7.05
N GLY A 409 0.91 26.80 -8.19
CA GLY A 409 1.32 27.80 -9.17
C GLY A 409 2.64 27.43 -9.87
N GLN A 410 3.31 28.41 -10.48
CA GLN A 410 4.56 28.18 -11.22
C GLN A 410 5.76 28.70 -10.42
N ARG A 411 6.49 27.78 -9.76
CA ARG A 411 7.65 28.09 -8.92
C ARG A 411 8.85 28.54 -9.75
N GLN A 412 9.63 29.47 -9.21
CA GLN A 412 10.84 29.97 -9.87
C GLN A 412 12.05 29.09 -9.52
N LEU A 413 12.87 28.77 -10.53
CA LEU A 413 14.16 28.10 -10.32
C LEU A 413 15.18 29.07 -9.72
N LEU A 414 15.99 28.58 -8.78
CA LEU A 414 17.11 29.32 -8.22
C LEU A 414 18.35 29.09 -9.10
N CYS A 415 18.76 30.12 -9.84
CA CYS A 415 20.06 30.14 -10.50
C CYS A 415 21.13 30.54 -9.48
N ARG A 416 21.84 29.58 -8.90
CA ARG A 416 23.02 29.86 -8.06
C ARG A 416 24.21 29.03 -8.50
N THR A 417 25.36 29.69 -8.54
CA THR A 417 26.69 29.08 -8.44
C THR A 417 26.63 28.12 -7.26
N ILE A 418 26.79 26.83 -7.51
CA ILE A 418 26.98 25.85 -6.45
C ILE A 418 28.28 26.27 -5.75
N GLU A 419 28.19 27.03 -4.66
CA GLU A 419 29.25 27.01 -3.67
C GLU A 419 29.37 25.55 -3.31
N ALA A 420 30.52 24.96 -3.64
CA ALA A 420 30.85 23.61 -3.26
C ALA A 420 31.01 23.63 -1.74
N ASP A 421 29.88 23.66 -1.02
CA ASP A 421 29.81 23.29 0.38
C ASP A 421 30.56 21.96 0.45
N ALA A 422 31.61 21.92 1.27
CA ALA A 422 32.52 20.79 1.39
C ALA A 422 31.77 19.56 1.91
N ALA A 423 31.00 18.94 1.01
CA ALA A 423 30.25 17.74 1.24
C ALA A 423 31.27 16.62 1.44
N LEU A 424 31.19 15.99 2.61
CA LEU A 424 31.98 14.83 2.94
C LEU A 424 31.75 13.76 1.86
N SER A 425 32.76 12.91 1.60
CA SER A 425 32.66 11.87 0.58
C SER A 425 31.40 11.02 0.81
N CYS A 426 30.46 11.04 -0.15
CA CYS A 426 29.21 10.31 -0.06
C CYS A 426 29.26 9.08 -0.97
N GLU A 427 29.02 7.89 -0.41
CA GLU A 427 28.84 6.67 -1.20
C GLU A 427 27.34 6.43 -1.44
N THR A 428 26.98 6.08 -2.68
CA THR A 428 25.57 5.80 -3.04
C THR A 428 25.35 4.29 -3.14
N PRO A 429 24.66 3.66 -2.18
CA PRO A 429 24.27 2.25 -2.28
C PRO A 429 23.23 1.99 -3.38
N LYS A 430 22.94 0.71 -3.61
CA LYS A 430 21.88 0.27 -4.52
C LYS A 430 20.52 0.81 -4.05
N ARG A 431 19.78 1.42 -4.97
CA ARG A 431 18.44 1.98 -4.73
C ARG A 431 17.35 1.06 -5.25
N ASP A 432 16.11 1.32 -4.83
CA ASP A 432 14.94 0.66 -5.40
C ASP A 432 14.72 1.04 -6.86
N LYS A 433 14.21 0.10 -7.66
CA LYS A 433 13.80 0.34 -9.04
C LYS A 433 12.35 0.83 -9.05
N SER A 434 12.15 2.11 -8.80
CA SER A 434 10.83 2.77 -8.79
C SER A 434 10.79 3.92 -9.80
N PRO A 435 9.61 4.27 -10.38
CA PRO A 435 9.45 5.51 -11.13
C PRO A 435 9.91 6.74 -10.34
N TRP A 436 9.72 6.79 -9.03
CA TRP A 436 10.03 7.99 -8.24
C TRP A 436 11.47 8.05 -7.73
N VAL A 437 12.36 7.20 -8.28
CA VAL A 437 13.79 7.25 -8.00
C VAL A 437 14.52 7.47 -9.32
N VAL A 438 15.17 8.63 -9.45
CA VAL A 438 16.01 8.98 -10.61
C VAL A 438 17.32 8.21 -10.53
N GLU A 439 17.70 7.59 -11.64
CA GLU A 439 18.98 6.91 -11.78
C GLU A 439 20.14 7.91 -11.66
N PRO A 440 21.30 7.52 -11.10
CA PRO A 440 22.47 8.40 -11.04
C PRO A 440 22.86 8.92 -12.44
N ARG A 441 22.82 10.24 -12.62
CA ARG A 441 23.18 10.94 -13.87
C ARG A 441 24.17 12.06 -13.54
N GLN A 442 25.22 12.20 -14.34
CA GLN A 442 26.25 13.22 -14.09
C GLN A 442 25.72 14.66 -14.26
N TRP A 443 24.78 14.84 -15.18
CA TRP A 443 24.20 16.14 -15.54
C TRP A 443 22.96 16.52 -14.71
N TRP A 444 22.46 15.63 -13.85
CA TRP A 444 21.26 15.85 -13.04
C TRP A 444 21.61 16.08 -11.57
N ARG A 445 21.02 17.12 -10.98
CA ARG A 445 21.22 17.54 -9.58
C ARG A 445 19.90 17.93 -8.88
N GLY A 446 18.77 17.43 -9.39
CA GLY A 446 17.43 17.78 -8.89
C GLY A 446 16.92 19.14 -9.36
N ILE A 447 15.77 19.51 -8.81
CA ILE A 447 15.04 20.76 -9.09
C ILE A 447 15.24 21.72 -7.93
N HIS A 448 15.88 22.86 -8.22
CA HIS A 448 16.23 23.87 -7.23
C HIS A 448 15.22 25.01 -7.35
N SER A 449 14.13 24.96 -6.59
CA SER A 449 13.05 25.95 -6.69
C SER A 449 12.83 26.72 -5.40
N VAL A 450 12.36 27.97 -5.52
CA VAL A 450 11.84 28.74 -4.37
C VAL A 450 10.47 28.18 -3.98
N PRO A 451 10.21 27.92 -2.68
CA PRO A 451 8.87 27.61 -2.20
C PRO A 451 7.88 28.74 -2.54
N THR A 452 6.65 28.43 -2.94
CA THR A 452 5.64 29.44 -3.20
C THR A 452 5.25 30.17 -1.91
N LYS A 453 5.09 31.51 -1.97
CA LYS A 453 4.74 32.38 -0.82
C LYS A 453 3.31 32.18 -0.26
N GLY A 454 2.62 31.14 -0.69
CA GLY A 454 1.27 30.76 -0.25
C GLY A 454 1.08 29.26 -0.37
N GLY A 455 2.06 28.46 0.10
CA GLY A 455 1.93 27.01 0.19
C GLY A 455 0.61 26.61 0.85
N PRO A 456 0.11 25.39 0.58
CA PRO A 456 -1.26 24.99 0.90
C PRO A 456 -1.57 25.37 2.34
N ALA A 457 -2.74 25.98 2.54
CA ALA A 457 -3.29 26.34 3.85
C ALA A 457 -3.62 25.06 4.63
N ILE A 458 -2.60 24.26 4.92
CA ILE A 458 -2.68 23.12 5.80
C ILE A 458 -2.74 23.73 7.19
N THR A 459 -3.75 23.32 7.95
CA THR A 459 -3.97 23.71 9.35
C THR A 459 -2.86 23.13 10.24
N ALA A 460 -1.62 23.51 9.97
CA ALA A 460 -0.46 23.05 10.69
C ALA A 460 -0.04 24.16 11.63
N THR A 461 -0.12 23.89 12.93
CA THR A 461 0.21 24.88 13.96
C THR A 461 1.71 24.83 14.20
N PRO A 462 2.47 25.93 14.09
CA PRO A 462 3.88 25.93 14.47
C PRO A 462 4.04 25.52 15.93
N VAL A 463 4.89 24.54 16.20
CA VAL A 463 5.18 24.04 17.54
C VAL A 463 6.69 23.95 17.72
N SER A 464 7.17 24.38 18.88
CA SER A 464 8.52 24.16 19.36
C SER A 464 8.48 23.24 20.58
N VAL A 465 9.22 22.13 20.52
CA VAL A 465 9.38 21.20 21.64
C VAL A 465 10.86 21.05 21.93
N ASN A 466 11.22 21.10 23.21
CA ASN A 466 12.54 20.70 23.70
C ASN A 466 12.33 19.77 24.90
N ASP A 467 12.73 18.50 24.73
CA ASP A 467 12.55 17.46 25.72
C ASP A 467 13.88 16.76 26.03
N CYS A 468 14.32 16.88 27.29
CA CYS A 468 15.52 16.23 27.81
C CYS A 468 15.28 14.77 28.25
N LEU A 469 14.09 14.22 27.99
CA LEU A 469 13.72 12.83 28.26
C LEU A 469 14.02 12.41 29.72
N LYS A 470 13.69 13.29 30.68
CA LYS A 470 13.89 13.01 32.12
C LYS A 470 12.90 11.96 32.64
N PHE A 471 11.71 11.90 32.05
CA PHE A 471 10.63 10.96 32.29
C PHE A 471 9.82 10.79 31.00
N LEU A 472 8.93 9.79 30.95
CA LEU A 472 8.01 9.62 29.83
C LEU A 472 6.87 10.64 29.89
N ASP A 473 6.84 11.59 28.98
CA ASP A 473 5.67 12.44 28.73
C ASP A 473 4.73 11.74 27.71
N THR A 474 3.68 11.09 28.22
CA THR A 474 2.72 10.35 27.39
C THR A 474 1.86 11.23 26.50
N SER A 475 1.85 12.55 26.71
CA SER A 475 1.19 13.47 25.77
C SER A 475 2.00 13.68 24.50
N ARG A 476 3.31 13.43 24.55
CA ARG A 476 4.24 13.64 23.44
C ARG A 476 4.76 12.36 22.84
N TRP A 477 5.00 11.34 23.66
CA TRP A 477 5.72 10.14 23.28
C TRP A 477 4.94 8.87 23.59
N LEU A 478 4.93 7.97 22.62
CA LEU A 478 4.37 6.64 22.69
C LEU A 478 5.50 5.60 22.58
N PRO A 479 5.81 4.88 23.68
CA PRO A 479 6.64 3.68 23.61
C PRO A 479 5.95 2.62 22.77
N ARG A 480 6.68 2.01 21.83
CA ARG A 480 6.14 0.98 20.95
C ARG A 480 6.24 -0.41 21.58
N ASP A 481 5.27 -1.25 21.25
CA ASP A 481 5.16 -2.64 21.68
C ASP A 481 5.01 -3.64 20.50
N ASP A 482 5.43 -3.21 19.31
CA ASP A 482 5.29 -3.91 18.03
C ASP A 482 6.63 -4.23 17.34
N THR A 483 6.59 -4.70 16.10
CA THR A 483 7.77 -4.96 15.27
C THR A 483 7.49 -4.67 13.80
N PHE A 484 8.52 -4.83 12.96
CA PHE A 484 8.43 -4.77 11.50
C PHE A 484 9.28 -5.87 10.87
N THR A 485 9.14 -6.12 9.56
CA THR A 485 9.74 -7.27 8.87
C THR A 485 11.24 -7.47 9.15
N ASP A 486 12.03 -6.41 8.99
CA ASP A 486 13.50 -6.49 9.10
C ASP A 486 14.01 -6.45 10.54
N ASN A 487 13.13 -6.19 11.51
CA ASN A 487 13.49 -6.19 12.92
C ASN A 487 13.47 -7.63 13.47
N LEU A 488 14.62 -8.10 13.95
CA LEU A 488 14.77 -9.39 14.64
C LEU A 488 14.23 -9.37 16.08
N ALA A 489 13.82 -8.22 16.59
CA ALA A 489 13.25 -8.05 17.93
C ALA A 489 11.78 -7.63 17.91
N LEU A 490 11.11 -7.78 19.06
CA LEU A 490 9.86 -7.08 19.37
C LEU A 490 10.19 -5.83 20.20
N PHE A 491 9.62 -4.67 19.86
CA PHE A 491 9.73 -3.48 20.70
C PHE A 491 8.97 -3.69 22.01
N ARG A 492 9.54 -3.20 23.11
CA ARG A 492 8.92 -3.28 24.44
C ARG A 492 9.10 -1.96 25.18
N PRO A 493 8.05 -1.42 25.81
CA PRO A 493 8.21 -0.25 26.68
C PRO A 493 9.21 -0.46 27.82
N SER A 494 9.33 -1.70 28.34
CA SER A 494 10.30 -2.07 29.38
C SER A 494 11.77 -1.96 28.95
N ASN A 495 12.04 -1.82 27.64
CA ASN A 495 13.38 -1.64 27.11
C ASN A 495 13.79 -0.16 27.02
N ILE A 496 12.91 0.76 27.43
CA ILE A 496 13.20 2.19 27.55
C ILE A 496 13.33 2.55 29.02
N GLU A 497 14.50 3.07 29.41
CA GLU A 497 14.74 3.58 30.75
C GLU A 497 15.02 5.08 30.69
N PHE A 498 14.19 5.89 31.35
CA PHE A 498 14.39 7.34 31.46
C PHE A 498 15.18 7.67 32.72
N ARG A 499 16.29 8.41 32.56
CA ARG A 499 17.19 8.77 33.66
C ARG A 499 17.37 10.28 33.73
N SER A 500 17.12 10.85 34.90
CA SER A 500 17.32 12.29 35.14
C SER A 500 18.76 12.69 34.82
N GLY A 501 18.94 13.63 33.90
CA GLY A 501 20.25 14.16 33.47
C GLY A 501 20.97 13.37 32.38
N LEU A 502 20.53 12.14 32.07
CA LEU A 502 21.13 11.26 31.05
C LEU A 502 20.22 10.98 29.85
N GLY A 503 18.92 11.29 29.96
CA GLY A 503 17.91 11.11 28.92
C GLY A 503 17.35 9.69 28.89
N ALA A 504 16.99 9.20 27.70
CA ALA A 504 16.44 7.86 27.49
C ALA A 504 17.52 6.84 27.06
N ALA A 505 17.49 5.66 27.67
CA ALA A 505 18.32 4.51 27.34
C ALA A 505 17.47 3.43 26.66
N LEU A 506 17.78 3.14 25.39
CA LEU A 506 17.06 2.20 24.53
C LEU A 506 17.86 0.90 24.47
N SER A 507 17.38 -0.14 25.16
CA SER A 507 18.11 -1.40 25.34
C SER A 507 17.65 -2.48 24.37
N ILE A 508 18.60 -3.25 23.85
CA ILE A 508 18.36 -4.47 23.07
C ILE A 508 18.86 -5.65 23.88
N ARG A 509 18.02 -6.68 24.04
CA ARG A 509 18.31 -7.86 24.88
C ARG A 509 17.96 -9.12 24.13
N ARG A 510 18.61 -10.23 24.48
CA ARG A 510 18.17 -11.56 24.06
C ARG A 510 17.04 -12.00 24.98
N GLU A 511 15.89 -12.29 24.39
CA GLU A 511 14.68 -12.63 25.12
C GLU A 511 13.76 -13.42 24.18
N SER A 512 13.41 -14.64 24.56
CA SER A 512 12.51 -15.49 23.76
C SER A 512 11.08 -14.99 23.90
N LEU A 513 10.55 -14.37 22.84
CA LEU A 513 9.23 -13.73 22.82
C LEU A 513 8.24 -14.44 21.87
N GLY A 514 8.48 -15.69 21.51
CA GLY A 514 7.68 -16.45 20.56
C GLY A 514 8.01 -16.11 19.10
N VAL A 515 7.69 -14.89 18.66
CA VAL A 515 7.93 -14.41 17.27
C VAL A 515 9.36 -14.05 16.95
N ARG A 516 10.08 -13.66 17.99
CA ARG A 516 11.37 -12.98 17.94
C ARG A 516 12.20 -13.45 19.13
N GLU A 517 13.50 -13.53 18.91
CA GLU A 517 14.49 -14.01 19.88
C GLU A 517 15.14 -12.87 20.68
N TYR A 518 14.64 -11.65 20.47
CA TYR A 518 15.19 -10.42 21.03
C TYR A 518 14.07 -9.45 21.41
N SER A 519 14.32 -8.61 22.41
CA SER A 519 13.55 -7.40 22.71
C SER A 519 14.35 -6.15 22.39
N ALA A 520 13.67 -5.11 21.95
CA ALA A 520 14.24 -3.83 21.50
C ALA A 520 13.41 -2.66 22.01
N ALA A 521 13.81 -1.44 21.68
CA ALA A 521 13.14 -0.22 22.09
C ALA A 521 12.86 0.72 20.91
N SER A 522 11.67 1.29 20.90
CA SER A 522 11.27 2.36 19.97
C SER A 522 10.33 3.33 20.68
N LEU A 523 10.55 4.62 20.46
CA LEU A 523 9.74 5.73 20.95
C LEU A 523 9.28 6.55 19.75
N THR A 524 7.99 6.87 19.71
CA THR A 524 7.36 7.59 18.59
C THR A 524 6.60 8.81 19.11
N SER A 525 6.52 9.90 18.35
CA SER A 525 5.68 11.03 18.71
C SER A 525 4.18 10.69 18.61
N CYS A 526 3.38 11.24 19.51
CA CYS A 526 1.91 11.14 19.43
C CYS A 526 1.34 11.99 18.29
N ASP A 527 1.96 13.13 18.03
CA ASP A 527 1.61 14.04 16.94
C ASP A 527 2.32 13.66 15.63
N GLN A 528 1.74 14.11 14.51
CA GLN A 528 2.39 14.13 13.19
C GLN A 528 2.79 15.57 12.85
N TYR A 529 3.87 15.71 12.10
CA TYR A 529 4.46 16.99 11.75
C TYR A 529 4.65 17.10 10.24
N LEU A 530 4.53 18.32 9.74
CA LEU A 530 4.76 18.66 8.34
C LEU A 530 5.78 19.81 8.27
N PHE A 531 6.94 19.53 7.68
CA PHE A 531 8.08 20.45 7.55
C PHE A 531 8.61 21.00 8.88
N GLY A 532 9.90 21.32 8.92
CA GLY A 532 10.57 21.86 10.09
C GLY A 532 11.92 21.22 10.36
N ARG A 533 12.46 21.50 11.54
CA ARG A 533 13.72 20.95 12.04
C ARG A 533 13.46 19.96 13.17
N PHE A 534 14.09 18.79 13.09
CA PHE A 534 14.02 17.73 14.08
C PHE A 534 15.44 17.36 14.47
N GLU A 535 15.76 17.43 15.76
CA GLU A 535 17.11 17.26 16.28
C GLU A 535 17.12 16.33 17.49
N ALA A 536 18.14 15.47 17.57
CA ALA A 536 18.37 14.61 18.73
C ALA A 536 19.86 14.54 19.07
N ILE A 537 20.15 14.49 20.37
CA ILE A 537 21.52 14.24 20.88
C ILE A 537 21.64 12.75 21.18
N ILE A 538 22.42 12.03 20.37
CA ILE A 538 22.45 10.55 20.37
C ILE A 538 23.87 10.04 20.62
N LYS A 539 23.98 8.95 21.39
CA LYS A 539 25.14 8.06 21.46
C LYS A 539 24.71 6.66 21.03
N ALA A 540 25.21 6.22 19.87
CA ALA A 540 24.76 5.00 19.18
C ALA A 540 25.37 3.72 19.77
N SER A 541 24.86 2.55 19.35
CA SER A 541 25.48 1.26 19.67
C SER A 541 26.58 0.89 18.66
N LYS A 542 27.65 0.23 19.12
CA LYS A 542 28.71 -0.39 18.28
C LYS A 542 28.59 -1.91 18.15
N VAL A 543 27.41 -2.46 18.39
CA VAL A 543 27.19 -3.90 18.22
C VAL A 543 26.86 -4.18 16.75
N PRO A 544 27.65 -5.01 16.04
CA PRO A 544 27.30 -5.41 14.69
C PRO A 544 25.93 -6.07 14.65
N GLY A 545 25.14 -5.73 13.63
CA GLY A 545 23.75 -6.12 13.42
C GLY A 545 22.74 -5.28 14.17
N VAL A 546 23.14 -4.26 14.94
CA VAL A 546 22.22 -3.29 15.57
C VAL A 546 22.18 -2.01 14.74
N VAL A 547 20.99 -1.42 14.60
CA VAL A 547 20.77 -0.10 14.01
C VAL A 547 20.22 0.84 15.08
N THR A 548 20.80 2.03 15.16
CA THR A 548 20.25 3.18 15.88
C THR A 548 19.57 4.08 14.85
N GLY A 549 18.27 4.34 14.99
CA GLY A 549 17.49 5.14 14.03
C GLY A 549 16.88 6.39 14.67
N PHE A 550 16.87 7.49 13.91
CA PHE A 550 16.15 8.74 14.19
C PHE A 550 15.52 9.23 12.88
N PHE A 551 14.20 9.19 12.77
CA PHE A 551 13.55 9.29 11.46
C PHE A 551 12.11 9.79 11.54
N LEU A 552 11.62 10.30 10.43
CA LEU A 552 10.22 10.67 10.23
C LEU A 552 9.54 9.59 9.39
N HIS A 553 8.34 9.15 9.77
CA HIS A 553 7.63 8.08 9.05
C HIS A 553 6.12 8.26 9.03
N ARG A 554 5.50 7.82 7.93
CA ARG A 554 4.06 7.53 7.81
C ARG A 554 3.82 6.31 6.92
N ASP A 555 2.64 5.73 7.07
CA ASP A 555 2.12 4.68 6.18
C ASP A 555 1.04 5.23 5.23
N SER A 556 0.84 4.57 4.09
CA SER A 556 -0.27 4.73 3.14
C SER A 556 -0.58 6.19 2.74
N PRO A 557 0.22 6.80 1.84
CA PRO A 557 1.37 6.20 1.18
C PRO A 557 2.62 6.29 2.06
N ARG A 558 3.48 5.27 1.99
CA ARG A 558 4.74 5.27 2.74
C ARG A 558 5.62 6.45 2.34
N GLN A 559 5.95 7.29 3.31
CA GLN A 559 6.95 8.35 3.19
C GLN A 559 7.82 8.34 4.45
N GLU A 560 9.13 8.48 4.26
CA GLU A 560 10.09 8.34 5.35
C GLU A 560 11.36 9.16 5.07
N ILE A 561 11.94 9.76 6.12
CA ILE A 561 13.22 10.48 6.07
C ILE A 561 14.09 10.01 7.23
N ASP A 562 15.25 9.46 6.91
CA ASP A 562 16.04 8.68 7.87
C ASP A 562 17.38 9.30 8.24
N ILE A 563 17.75 9.11 9.50
CA ILE A 563 19.11 9.02 10.01
C ILE A 563 19.27 7.65 10.67
N GLU A 564 20.21 6.86 10.17
CA GLU A 564 20.55 5.56 10.73
C GLU A 564 22.06 5.41 10.96
N ILE A 565 22.42 4.79 12.07
CA ILE A 565 23.80 4.42 12.40
C ILE A 565 23.85 2.93 12.66
N ALA A 566 24.57 2.21 11.78
CA ALA A 566 24.76 0.78 11.90
C ALA A 566 25.92 0.46 12.84
N GLY A 567 25.71 -0.41 13.83
CA GLY A 567 26.69 -0.69 14.86
C GLY A 567 27.93 -1.46 14.39
N ASN A 568 27.95 -1.99 13.16
CA ASN A 568 29.18 -2.52 12.54
C ASN A 568 30.04 -1.42 11.89
N ARG A 569 29.50 -0.21 11.70
CA ARG A 569 30.10 0.97 11.07
C ARG A 569 29.63 2.24 11.77
N SER A 570 29.87 2.34 13.07
CA SER A 570 29.48 3.51 13.89
C SER A 570 30.26 4.80 13.53
N ASP A 571 31.21 4.70 12.61
CA ASP A 571 31.94 5.79 11.96
C ASP A 571 31.21 6.40 10.75
N ARG A 572 30.02 5.87 10.40
CA ARG A 572 29.30 6.19 9.17
C ARG A 572 27.82 6.38 9.43
N LEU A 573 27.30 7.49 8.92
CA LEU A 573 25.87 7.82 8.92
C LEU A 573 25.23 7.32 7.63
N LEU A 574 24.07 6.69 7.72
CA LEU A 574 23.19 6.44 6.59
C LEU A 574 22.05 7.46 6.65
N VAL A 575 21.82 8.16 5.55
CA VAL A 575 20.62 8.99 5.36
C VAL A 575 19.80 8.43 4.20
N ASN A 576 18.49 8.42 4.35
CA ASN A 576 17.60 7.81 3.38
C ASN A 576 16.29 8.59 3.23
N VAL A 577 15.63 8.36 2.11
CA VAL A 577 14.30 8.88 1.81
C VAL A 577 13.52 7.77 1.12
N PHE A 578 12.33 7.47 1.65
CA PHE A 578 11.31 6.69 0.96
C PHE A 578 10.21 7.63 0.50
N TYR A 579 9.80 7.49 -0.76
CA TYR A 579 8.73 8.30 -1.33
C TYR A 579 7.81 7.42 -2.16
N ASN A 580 6.52 7.47 -1.83
CA ASN A 580 5.42 7.01 -2.66
C ASN A 580 4.41 8.17 -2.86
N PRO A 581 3.79 8.29 -4.04
CA PRO A 581 2.86 9.36 -4.37
C PRO A 581 1.47 9.11 -3.77
N GLY A 582 0.65 10.15 -3.73
CA GLY A 582 -0.74 10.10 -3.29
C GLY A 582 -1.06 11.09 -2.17
N GLY A 583 -2.33 11.05 -1.75
CA GLY A 583 -2.82 11.74 -0.56
C GLY A 583 -3.08 10.75 0.58
N GLU A 584 -3.63 11.25 1.68
CA GLU A 584 -4.00 10.44 2.85
C GLU A 584 -4.84 9.21 2.44
N GLY A 585 -4.44 8.01 2.88
CA GLY A 585 -5.16 6.77 2.59
C GLY A 585 -4.82 6.11 1.25
N ALA A 586 -3.98 6.73 0.41
CA ALA A 586 -3.48 6.07 -0.79
C ALA A 586 -2.55 4.91 -0.41
N LYS A 587 -2.97 3.66 -0.67
CA LYS A 587 -2.26 2.43 -0.26
C LYS A 587 -1.03 2.12 -1.12
N PHE A 588 -0.12 3.09 -1.25
CA PHE A 588 1.16 2.95 -1.95
C PHE A 588 2.27 2.78 -0.92
N ASP A 589 2.55 1.52 -0.57
CA ASP A 589 3.55 1.14 0.43
C ASP A 589 4.67 0.32 -0.22
N TYR A 590 5.13 0.80 -1.37
CA TYR A 590 6.19 0.18 -2.18
C TYR A 590 7.58 0.55 -1.68
N GLY A 591 8.56 -0.29 -2.03
CA GLY A 591 9.98 -0.04 -1.78
C GLY A 591 10.55 -0.80 -0.57
N TYR A 592 11.83 -1.10 -0.66
CA TYR A 592 12.61 -1.83 0.34
C TYR A 592 13.83 -1.03 0.80
N ARG A 593 14.62 -0.50 -0.14
CA ARG A 593 15.88 0.20 0.12
C ARG A 593 15.74 1.71 0.14
N GLY A 594 14.68 2.24 -0.47
CA GLY A 594 14.55 3.68 -0.71
C GLY A 594 15.68 4.17 -1.61
N ALA A 595 16.23 5.33 -1.27
CA ALA A 595 17.29 5.99 -2.01
C ALA A 595 18.47 6.39 -1.10
N ALA A 596 19.08 5.47 -0.36
CA ALA A 596 20.04 5.81 0.69
C ALA A 596 21.36 6.47 0.18
N SER A 597 22.06 7.11 1.12
CA SER A 597 23.40 7.72 0.98
C SER A 597 24.21 7.45 2.26
N TYR A 598 25.49 7.09 2.11
CA TYR A 598 26.41 6.94 3.25
C TYR A 598 27.33 8.15 3.39
N ILE A 599 27.50 8.64 4.61
CA ILE A 599 28.32 9.81 4.95
C ILE A 599 29.33 9.39 6.03
N ASN A 600 30.61 9.63 5.78
CA ASN A 600 31.66 9.38 6.78
C ASN A 600 31.61 10.47 7.87
N LEU A 601 31.47 10.08 9.13
CA LEU A 601 31.37 11.01 10.25
C LEU A 601 32.73 11.60 10.66
N GLY A 602 33.81 10.83 10.46
CA GLY A 602 35.15 11.20 10.94
C GLY A 602 35.35 10.98 12.45
N PHE A 603 34.37 10.42 13.15
CA PHE A 603 34.40 10.02 14.55
C PHE A 603 33.54 8.76 14.75
N ASP A 604 33.69 8.07 15.89
CA ASP A 604 32.86 6.92 16.26
C ASP A 604 31.64 7.38 17.08
N ALA A 605 30.44 7.32 16.49
CA ALA A 605 29.18 7.74 17.12
C ALA A 605 28.77 6.94 18.36
N SER A 606 29.49 5.85 18.67
CA SER A 606 29.25 5.04 19.87
C SER A 606 30.10 5.44 21.08
N GLU A 607 31.09 6.32 20.91
CA GLU A 607 32.03 6.69 21.98
C GLU A 607 31.56 7.96 22.74
N SER A 608 30.95 8.92 22.05
CA SER A 608 30.42 10.18 22.60
C SER A 608 29.01 10.53 22.11
N TYR A 609 28.39 11.52 22.76
CA TYR A 609 27.12 12.11 22.30
C TYR A 609 27.37 13.13 21.20
N HIS A 610 26.58 13.07 20.13
CA HIS A 610 26.59 14.02 19.02
C HIS A 610 25.17 14.46 18.67
N GLY A 611 25.04 15.68 18.15
CA GLY A 611 23.77 16.22 17.67
C GLY A 611 23.51 15.79 16.23
N TYR A 612 22.33 15.25 15.96
CA TYR A 612 21.90 14.85 14.62
C TYR A 612 20.59 15.56 14.30
N ALA A 613 20.48 16.20 13.14
CA ALA A 613 19.26 16.89 12.75
C ALA A 613 18.85 16.67 11.30
N ILE A 614 17.53 16.65 11.10
CA ILE A 614 16.85 16.66 9.80
C ILE A 614 16.12 18.00 9.70
N GLU A 615 16.45 18.79 8.68
CA GLU A 615 15.61 19.91 8.24
C GLU A 615 14.87 19.49 6.99
N TRP A 616 13.54 19.49 7.07
CA TRP A 616 12.65 19.09 6.00
C TRP A 616 11.80 20.27 5.55
N TRP A 617 11.97 20.68 4.30
CA TRP A 617 11.29 21.80 3.68
C TRP A 617 10.59 21.34 2.38
N PRO A 618 9.62 22.11 1.85
CA PRO A 618 8.87 21.69 0.66
C PRO A 618 9.69 21.39 -0.60
N CYS A 619 10.91 21.92 -0.71
CA CYS A 619 11.76 21.80 -1.91
C CYS A 619 13.11 21.11 -1.63
N GLU A 620 13.42 20.80 -0.37
CA GLU A 620 14.70 20.17 -0.02
C GLU A 620 14.67 19.51 1.36
N ILE A 621 15.61 18.59 1.57
CA ILE A 621 15.92 17.99 2.86
C ILE A 621 17.40 18.20 3.14
N ARG A 622 17.74 18.55 4.37
CA ARG A 622 19.12 18.76 4.82
C ARG A 622 19.38 17.97 6.09
N TRP A 623 20.55 17.34 6.14
CA TRP A 623 21.01 16.57 7.29
C TRP A 623 22.21 17.25 7.93
N PHE A 624 22.20 17.34 9.25
CA PHE A 624 23.24 17.96 10.04
C PHE A 624 23.82 17.00 11.08
N VAL A 625 25.11 17.14 11.33
CA VAL A 625 25.83 16.51 12.44
C VAL A 625 26.58 17.61 13.19
N ASP A 626 26.34 17.73 14.50
CA ASP A 626 26.89 18.78 15.36
C ASP A 626 26.74 20.19 14.74
N ASN A 627 25.52 20.49 14.25
CA ASN A 627 25.15 21.74 13.56
C ASN A 627 25.91 22.04 12.25
N ARG A 628 26.69 21.11 11.72
CA ARG A 628 27.30 21.19 10.39
C ARG A 628 26.43 20.46 9.37
N LEU A 629 26.12 21.12 8.25
CA LEU A 629 25.46 20.49 7.10
C LEU A 629 26.38 19.39 6.54
N VAL A 630 25.89 18.14 6.53
CA VAL A 630 26.66 16.99 6.01
C VAL A 630 26.09 16.41 4.73
N HIS A 631 24.79 16.61 4.48
CA HIS A 631 24.13 16.18 3.25
C HIS A 631 22.91 17.03 2.93
N ARG A 632 22.61 17.20 1.65
CA ARG A 632 21.42 17.90 1.16
C ARG A 632 20.81 17.09 0.01
N ARG A 633 19.49 17.14 -0.13
CA ARG A 633 18.75 16.65 -1.30
C ARG A 633 17.73 17.68 -1.74
N PHE A 634 17.75 18.00 -3.01
CA PHE A 634 16.69 18.75 -3.65
C PHE A 634 15.58 17.83 -4.17
N ASP A 635 14.46 18.43 -4.57
CA ASP A 635 13.38 17.71 -5.23
C ASP A 635 13.88 16.96 -6.48
N TRP A 636 13.46 15.71 -6.63
CA TRP A 636 13.96 14.77 -7.64
C TRP A 636 15.48 14.49 -7.60
N GLU A 637 16.13 14.62 -6.43
CA GLU A 637 17.54 14.26 -6.21
C GLU A 637 17.74 13.19 -5.12
N PRO A 638 17.54 11.89 -5.44
CA PRO A 638 16.97 11.35 -6.67
C PRO A 638 15.44 11.15 -6.59
N THR A 639 14.82 11.43 -5.45
CA THR A 639 13.38 11.23 -5.23
C THR A 639 12.70 12.58 -5.08
N PRO A 640 11.37 12.64 -5.29
CA PRO A 640 10.60 13.77 -4.79
C PRO A 640 10.81 13.98 -3.28
N VAL A 641 10.59 15.21 -2.83
CA VAL A 641 10.55 15.51 -1.39
C VAL A 641 9.20 15.04 -0.81
N PRO A 642 9.19 14.27 0.30
CA PRO A 642 7.96 13.94 1.02
C PRO A 642 7.13 15.18 1.34
N HIS A 643 5.81 15.07 1.19
CA HIS A 643 4.87 16.18 1.27
C HIS A 643 3.73 15.96 2.27
N LEU A 644 3.68 14.79 2.91
CA LEU A 644 2.62 14.42 3.85
C LEU A 644 3.12 14.41 5.30
N PRO A 645 2.26 14.72 6.29
CA PRO A 645 2.64 14.71 7.69
C PRO A 645 3.17 13.35 8.16
N MET A 646 4.26 13.37 8.94
CA MET A 646 4.95 12.18 9.46
C MET A 646 5.10 12.25 10.98
N ALA A 647 5.06 11.10 11.65
CA ALA A 647 5.44 11.00 13.05
C ALA A 647 6.97 10.93 13.17
N LEU A 648 7.52 11.42 14.29
CA LEU A 648 8.93 11.32 14.61
C LEU A 648 9.19 10.03 15.40
N HIS A 649 10.23 9.30 15.03
CA HIS A 649 10.61 8.04 15.63
C HIS A 649 12.07 8.05 16.06
N VAL A 650 12.34 7.36 17.16
CA VAL A 650 13.70 7.02 17.57
C VAL A 650 13.73 5.60 18.13
N ASN A 651 14.65 4.78 17.63
CA ASN A 651 14.69 3.37 17.99
C ASN A 651 16.12 2.81 18.03
N ALA A 652 16.24 1.63 18.63
CA ALA A 652 17.42 0.79 18.53
C ALA A 652 16.97 -0.66 18.34
N TRP A 653 17.38 -1.30 17.25
CA TRP A 653 16.85 -2.61 16.85
C TRP A 653 17.92 -3.51 16.21
N PRO A 654 17.85 -4.83 16.41
CA PRO A 654 18.68 -5.78 15.68
C PRO A 654 18.12 -6.06 14.28
N SER A 655 18.90 -5.78 13.24
CA SER A 655 18.51 -5.96 11.85
C SER A 655 18.70 -7.39 11.35
N ARG A 656 17.74 -7.85 10.54
CA ARG A 656 17.84 -9.07 9.72
C ARG A 656 18.83 -8.87 8.56
N SER A 657 18.94 -7.64 8.03
CA SER A 657 19.75 -7.33 6.86
C SER A 657 21.25 -7.29 7.20
N LYS A 658 21.98 -8.27 6.67
CA LYS A 658 23.45 -8.31 6.77
C LYS A 658 24.12 -7.20 5.94
N GLU A 659 23.46 -6.73 4.88
CA GLU A 659 23.96 -5.64 4.03
C GLU A 659 23.91 -4.29 4.78
N LEU A 660 22.83 -4.04 5.52
CA LEU A 660 22.63 -2.80 6.27
C LEU A 660 23.54 -2.71 7.50
N ALA A 661 23.46 -3.70 8.40
CA ALA A 661 24.11 -3.63 9.72
C ALA A 661 25.12 -4.73 10.01
N GLY A 662 25.39 -5.61 9.04
CA GLY A 662 26.21 -6.81 9.27
C GLY A 662 25.45 -7.90 10.05
N ARG A 663 26.12 -9.03 10.30
CA ARG A 663 25.53 -10.12 11.09
C ARG A 663 25.46 -9.73 12.57
N LEU A 664 24.29 -9.88 13.19
CA LEU A 664 24.12 -9.68 14.62
C LEU A 664 25.08 -10.56 15.45
N VAL A 665 25.87 -9.92 16.32
CA VAL A 665 26.78 -10.59 17.25
C VAL A 665 26.11 -10.72 18.61
N SER A 666 25.21 -11.71 18.75
CA SER A 666 24.33 -11.86 19.92
C SER A 666 25.05 -11.94 21.27
N ARG A 667 26.31 -12.41 21.31
CA ARG A 667 27.15 -12.44 22.54
C ARG A 667 27.55 -11.07 23.08
N ARG A 668 27.35 -10.00 22.30
CA ARG A 668 27.59 -8.60 22.71
C ARG A 668 26.30 -7.91 23.21
N LEU A 669 25.20 -8.66 23.35
CA LEU A 669 23.98 -8.18 23.99
C LEU A 669 24.02 -8.49 25.51
N PRO A 670 23.38 -7.66 26.37
CA PRO A 670 22.59 -6.49 26.00
C PRO A 670 23.44 -5.32 25.51
N THR A 671 22.84 -4.47 24.69
CA THR A 671 23.45 -3.20 24.27
C THR A 671 22.44 -2.07 24.39
N THR A 672 22.91 -0.84 24.44
CA THR A 672 22.08 0.33 24.70
C THR A 672 22.48 1.48 23.79
N THR A 673 21.48 2.13 23.19
CA THR A 673 21.59 3.45 22.58
C THR A 673 21.11 4.49 23.59
N PHE A 674 21.77 5.64 23.68
CA PHE A 674 21.35 6.71 24.57
C PHE A 674 20.89 7.94 23.77
N ILE A 675 19.76 8.51 24.16
CA ILE A 675 19.21 9.75 23.60
C ILE A 675 19.13 10.76 24.74
N ARG A 676 19.94 11.81 24.67
CA ARG A 676 20.01 12.80 25.74
C ARG A 676 18.86 13.80 25.70
N SER A 677 18.47 14.21 24.50
CA SER A 677 17.36 15.15 24.29
C SER A 677 16.85 15.06 22.86
N ILE A 678 15.60 15.48 22.65
CA ILE A 678 14.99 15.70 21.35
C ILE A 678 14.45 17.13 21.31
N THR A 679 14.74 17.85 20.23
CA THR A 679 14.22 19.20 19.97
C THR A 679 13.59 19.22 18.59
N LEU A 680 12.44 19.85 18.44
CA LEU A 680 11.82 20.07 17.14
C LEU A 680 11.17 21.45 17.05
N GLU A 681 11.25 22.02 15.86
CA GLU A 681 10.56 23.25 15.45
C GLU A 681 9.87 22.93 14.13
N ALA A 682 8.58 22.61 14.19
CA ALA A 682 7.86 22.04 13.06
C ALA A 682 6.39 22.43 13.08
N ASN A 683 5.69 22.24 11.96
CA ASN A 683 4.26 22.48 11.91
C ASN A 683 3.50 21.21 12.30
N ARG A 684 2.84 21.24 13.46
CA ARG A 684 2.03 20.14 13.97
C ARG A 684 0.74 20.01 13.16
N HIS A 685 0.48 18.82 12.65
CA HIS A 685 -0.78 18.44 12.03
C HIS A 685 -1.68 17.77 13.06
N GLN A 686 -2.82 18.39 13.40
CA GLN A 686 -3.82 17.73 14.24
C GLN A 686 -4.50 16.62 13.44
N ARG A 687 -4.38 15.37 13.92
CA ARG A 687 -5.34 14.32 13.51
C ARG A 687 -6.72 14.75 14.00
N LEU A 688 -7.66 14.93 13.07
CA LEU A 688 -9.05 14.69 13.40
C LEU A 688 -9.13 13.21 13.76
N LEU A 689 -9.16 12.89 15.06
CA LEU A 689 -9.46 11.53 15.49
C LEU A 689 -10.79 11.14 14.83
N PRO A 690 -10.89 9.97 14.18
CA PRO A 690 -12.19 9.47 13.76
C PRO A 690 -13.07 9.35 15.00
N LEU A 691 -14.20 10.03 14.99
CA LEU A 691 -15.26 9.92 16.00
C LEU A 691 -15.86 8.52 16.02
#